data_AF-A0ABD2XKL6-F1
#
_entry.id   AF-A0ABD2XKL6-F1
#
_cell.length_a   1.000
_cell.length_b   1.000
_cell.length_c   1.000
_cell.angle_alpha   90.00
_cell.angle_beta   90.00
_cell.angle_gamma   90.00
#
_symmetry.space_group_name_H-M   'P 1'
#
loop_
_entity.id
_entity.type
_entity.pdbx_description
1 polymer ?
#
loop_
_entity_poly.entity_id
_entity_poly.type
_entity_poly.pdbx_seq_one_letter_code
_entity_poly.pdbx_strand_id
1 'polypeptide(L)'
;MSIPSPIFPIHIHIFIFNSPIAQNGLAPLHMASQGDHVDAARVLLYHRAPVDEVTIDYLTSLHVAAHCGHVRVAKLLLDRKADPNARALNGFTPLHIACKKNRIKVVELLLKHGASIESTTESGLTPLHVASFMGCMNIVIFLLQHEASPDVPTVRGETPLHLAARANQTDIIRILLRNGAKVDARAREQQTPLHIASRLGNVDIVMLLLQHGAAVDTTTKDMYTALHIAAKEGQEEVAAILVDNNASVKATTKNGFTPLHVAAKYGNTNVAKILLQKDSKLDAQGKNDITPLLLACHYDHPNVAQLLLEKGASPLLASQNGQTALHIAARKNQMDIASTLLEHSAKANVESKAGFTPLHLSSQKGHYDMTNLLIEHGAEPNHKAKNGLTALHLCAQEDFIRVASILVKNGANVEAETETGYRPIHVAAHFGNLSMIKFLLKHGAEIDVKTKQNYTALHQAAQQGHAHIVSALVEANANHRAPTNDGLTALNIAQKLGYISVMEVLKGLSYDGVTPDNKNWEEKYKVIAPEILQESSLMSDSDDEGASDALISEQPYRYLTADLMKSLRDDSLPIDVTRDDPVHRQQLSQEEHQEFVQSSNYCAGEMFDSTDFSKFLVSFLVDARGGTMKGCRHSGIRLIVPPRRASMPIRVTCRLVRPNKMAIPPPLMEGESLATRVIEMGPVGASFLGPVLIDIPHFASVRGRDREIIILRSENGETWKEHDNAADNDDSLLNTPFDSNMSSLHSGRISRIVTSEFPQYFAIVTRIKQEVHVIGSEGGILVSSVAPQVQAVFPPGALTKKIKVGLQAHVIPPESTAKLLGNCVAVSPVITIEPRRRKFHKPISLTLPVPQAANKGMINNYGGETPTLRLLCSIAGGTSEAQWEDVTGSTPLNFMNDKVSFTTTVSARFWLMDCRNIQEVPKMATELYRESLYVPFITNFVIYSKRLEEIEATLRILCMTDSREGINTLERQEEFSEIVKSRDVETLDGKDLYIEFSGNLVPVTKSGMQLRFKFHAFKQNRLSFHVKVKDPQLDPVARMMFMREPKVVKGEPAQQPLCVLNIVLPDTMCQKDYKGIKDSNLINQKMNLMKSSWVYDYSEEKGDVPKRTSPTKSKFIVDSAGAEKTGVLDCFPKKPPPSPGR
;
A
#
# COMPACT_ATOMS: atom_id res chain seq x y z
N MET A 1 59.74 33.30 -24.92
CA MET A 1 58.37 33.53 -25.42
C MET A 1 57.48 32.39 -24.95
N SER A 2 56.15 32.58 -24.99
CA SER A 2 55.12 31.55 -24.78
C SER A 2 55.05 30.92 -23.37
N ILE A 3 54.09 31.38 -22.57
CA ILE A 3 53.74 30.82 -21.25
C ILE A 3 52.40 30.07 -21.40
N PRO A 4 52.25 28.83 -20.89
CA PRO A 4 50.95 28.17 -20.78
C PRO A 4 50.19 28.55 -19.50
N SER A 5 48.86 28.61 -19.59
CA SER A 5 47.86 28.57 -18.49
C SER A 5 48.03 29.53 -17.29
N PRO A 6 47.19 30.58 -17.15
CA PRO A 6 47.13 31.35 -15.92
C PRO A 6 46.43 30.57 -14.80
N ILE A 7 47.07 30.58 -13.63
CA ILE A 7 46.49 30.23 -12.33
C ILE A 7 45.26 31.12 -12.07
N PHE A 8 44.14 30.55 -11.61
CA PHE A 8 43.06 31.36 -11.04
C PHE A 8 43.48 31.83 -9.63
N PRO A 9 43.66 33.15 -9.40
CA PRO A 9 44.07 33.65 -8.10
C PRO A 9 42.84 33.70 -7.18
N ILE A 10 42.83 32.87 -6.14
CA ILE A 10 41.92 33.07 -5.01
C ILE A 10 42.43 34.30 -4.25
N HIS A 11 41.88 35.47 -4.57
CA HIS A 11 42.13 36.69 -3.81
C HIS A 11 41.59 36.52 -2.38
N ILE A 12 42.49 36.24 -1.44
CA ILE A 12 42.19 36.22 -0.01
C ILE A 12 41.96 37.66 0.45
N HIS A 13 40.73 38.16 0.26
CA HIS A 13 40.26 39.30 1.03
C HIS A 13 39.96 38.82 2.44
N ILE A 14 40.80 39.27 3.38
CA ILE A 14 40.62 39.01 4.81
C ILE A 14 39.38 39.78 5.28
N PHE A 15 38.25 39.08 5.38
CA PHE A 15 37.13 39.51 6.21
C PHE A 15 37.04 38.62 7.45
N ILE A 16 37.05 39.28 8.61
CA ILE A 16 37.05 38.64 9.93
C ILE A 16 35.59 38.37 10.35
N PHE A 17 35.35 37.18 10.92
CA PHE A 17 34.08 36.71 11.49
C PHE A 17 32.82 36.76 10.59
N ASN A 18 32.68 35.76 9.71
CA ASN A 18 31.74 34.64 9.98
C ASN A 18 31.93 33.52 8.95
N SER A 19 31.90 32.25 9.40
CA SER A 19 32.12 31.10 8.52
C SER A 19 30.91 30.91 7.59
N PRO A 20 31.07 30.92 6.24
CA PRO A 20 29.99 30.63 5.30
C PRO A 20 29.73 29.12 5.27
N ILE A 21 29.09 28.63 6.33
CA ILE A 21 28.72 27.23 6.52
C ILE A 21 27.82 26.78 5.36
N ALA A 22 28.25 25.73 4.64
CA ALA A 22 27.40 25.07 3.64
C ALA A 22 26.16 24.47 4.32
N GLN A 23 25.06 24.27 3.59
CA GLN A 23 23.73 23.89 4.14
C GLN A 23 23.72 22.69 5.11
N ASN A 24 24.74 21.83 5.08
CA ASN A 24 24.89 20.64 5.92
C ASN A 24 25.85 20.81 7.12
N GLY A 25 26.35 22.02 7.39
CA GLY A 25 27.32 22.29 8.46
C GLY A 25 28.81 22.21 8.08
N LEU A 26 29.15 21.99 6.81
CA LEU A 26 30.54 21.78 6.40
C LEU A 26 31.33 23.09 6.30
N ALA A 27 32.28 23.27 7.22
CA ALA A 27 33.34 24.27 7.13
C ALA A 27 34.47 23.86 6.14
N PRO A 28 35.31 24.80 5.65
CA PRO A 28 36.33 24.53 4.62
C PRO A 28 37.33 23.42 4.97
N LEU A 29 37.65 23.21 6.26
CA LEU A 29 38.57 22.15 6.69
C LEU A 29 37.99 20.75 6.44
N HIS A 30 36.66 20.58 6.50
CA HIS A 30 35.98 19.33 6.16
C HIS A 30 36.12 19.03 4.67
N MET A 31 35.99 20.04 3.81
CA MET A 31 36.14 19.90 2.35
C MET A 31 37.58 19.53 1.97
N ALA A 32 38.58 20.18 2.58
CA ALA A 32 39.98 19.81 2.41
C ALA A 32 40.26 18.36 2.90
N SER A 33 39.60 17.94 3.98
CA SER A 33 39.69 16.59 4.54
C SER A 33 38.93 15.52 3.76
N GLN A 34 38.00 15.91 2.89
CA GLN A 34 37.30 15.02 1.96
C GLN A 34 38.14 14.74 0.70
N GLY A 35 38.94 15.71 0.23
CA GLY A 35 39.78 15.62 -0.98
C GLY A 35 41.23 15.16 -0.78
N ASP A 36 41.64 14.81 0.45
CA ASP A 36 43.05 14.60 0.86
C ASP A 36 43.96 15.80 0.53
N HIS A 37 43.41 17.03 0.61
CA HIS A 37 44.09 18.27 0.27
C HIS A 37 44.96 18.76 1.44
N VAL A 38 46.04 18.01 1.70
CA VAL A 38 46.98 18.21 2.83
C VAL A 38 47.41 19.68 2.96
N ASP A 39 47.79 20.34 1.87
CA ASP A 39 48.34 21.69 1.96
C ASP A 39 47.24 22.77 2.10
N ALA A 40 46.04 22.55 1.57
CA ALA A 40 44.89 23.39 1.90
C ALA A 40 44.52 23.28 3.38
N ALA A 41 44.47 22.05 3.92
CA ALA A 41 44.27 21.83 5.36
C ALA A 41 45.40 22.47 6.20
N ARG A 42 46.66 22.39 5.76
CA ARG A 42 47.81 23.04 6.40
C ARG A 42 47.68 24.56 6.47
N VAL A 43 47.22 25.20 5.39
CA VAL A 43 46.98 26.65 5.34
C VAL A 43 45.81 27.04 6.25
N LEU A 44 44.69 26.31 6.20
CA LEU A 44 43.54 26.56 7.10
C LEU A 44 43.93 26.44 8.59
N LEU A 45 44.67 25.38 8.96
CA LEU A 45 45.19 25.17 10.31
C LEU A 45 46.34 26.11 10.69
N TYR A 46 46.95 26.83 9.75
CA TYR A 46 47.88 27.94 10.02
C TYR A 46 47.11 29.23 10.33
N HIS A 47 46.03 29.50 9.59
CA HIS A 47 45.10 30.61 9.82
C HIS A 47 44.08 30.36 10.97
N ARG A 48 44.40 29.46 11.90
CA ARG A 48 43.62 29.15 13.11
C ARG A 48 42.18 28.64 12.86
N ALA A 49 41.92 27.95 11.74
CA ALA A 49 40.70 27.15 11.62
C ALA A 49 40.61 26.14 12.79
N PRO A 50 39.44 25.93 13.41
CA PRO A 50 39.32 24.99 14.52
C PRO A 50 39.49 23.56 14.00
N VAL A 51 40.44 22.82 14.57
CA VAL A 51 40.78 21.46 14.08
C VAL A 51 39.63 20.46 14.26
N ASP A 52 38.91 20.60 15.38
CA ASP A 52 37.69 19.86 15.72
C ASP A 52 36.43 20.75 15.60
N GLU A 53 36.39 21.65 14.61
CA GLU A 53 35.12 22.23 14.15
C GLU A 53 34.19 21.09 13.71
N VAL A 54 32.89 21.18 14.04
CA VAL A 54 31.91 20.11 13.81
C VAL A 54 30.82 20.51 12.81
N THR A 55 30.33 19.53 12.04
CA THR A 55 29.10 19.67 11.23
C THR A 55 27.83 19.55 12.07
N ILE A 56 26.65 19.68 11.45
CA ILE A 56 25.34 19.46 12.11
C ILE A 56 25.26 18.05 12.74
N ASP A 57 25.79 17.03 12.05
CA ASP A 57 25.88 15.64 12.56
C ASP A 57 27.02 15.40 13.57
N TYR A 58 27.61 16.46 14.15
CA TYR A 58 28.78 16.45 15.05
C TYR A 58 30.05 15.79 14.46
N LEU A 59 30.15 15.66 13.13
CA LEU A 59 31.36 15.12 12.48
C LEU A 59 32.46 16.19 12.48
N THR A 60 33.65 15.84 12.99
CA THR A 60 34.86 16.68 12.82
C THR A 60 35.56 16.38 11.49
N SER A 61 36.52 17.24 11.11
CA SER A 61 37.37 17.02 9.93
C SER A 61 38.14 15.69 9.98
N LEU A 62 38.48 15.20 11.18
CA LEU A 62 39.12 13.88 11.37
C LEU A 62 38.16 12.72 11.08
N HIS A 63 36.86 12.85 11.39
CA HIS A 63 35.84 11.86 11.00
C HIS A 63 35.72 11.74 9.47
N VAL A 64 35.78 12.88 8.75
CA VAL A 64 35.72 12.91 7.29
C VAL A 64 36.97 12.26 6.67
N ALA A 65 38.16 12.58 7.18
CA ALA A 65 39.40 11.93 6.74
C ALA A 65 39.39 10.41 7.00
N ALA A 66 38.88 9.97 8.15
CA ALA A 66 38.73 8.56 8.50
C ALA A 66 37.68 7.83 7.64
N HIS A 67 36.57 8.49 7.28
CA HIS A 67 35.57 7.95 6.35
C HIS A 67 36.15 7.70 4.96
N CYS A 68 36.88 8.67 4.41
CA CYS A 68 37.50 8.53 3.09
C CYS A 68 38.68 7.55 3.11
N GLY A 69 39.44 7.47 4.20
CA GLY A 69 40.69 6.69 4.31
C GLY A 69 41.96 7.51 4.11
N HIS A 70 41.87 8.83 4.27
CA HIS A 70 42.87 9.81 3.87
C HIS A 70 43.96 9.97 4.93
N VAL A 71 44.87 9.00 4.98
CA VAL A 71 45.96 8.88 5.98
C VAL A 71 46.79 10.17 6.09
N ARG A 72 47.01 10.91 4.98
CA ARG A 72 47.87 12.11 4.98
C ARG A 72 47.21 13.28 5.69
N VAL A 73 45.95 13.61 5.37
CA VAL A 73 45.21 14.64 6.12
C VAL A 73 44.90 14.18 7.54
N ALA A 74 44.51 12.91 7.75
CA ALA A 74 44.28 12.38 9.10
C ALA A 74 45.52 12.54 10.00
N LYS A 75 46.72 12.28 9.47
CA LYS A 75 47.96 12.53 10.22
C LYS A 75 48.16 14.01 10.50
N LEU A 76 47.98 14.90 9.51
CA LEU A 76 48.15 16.34 9.71
C LEU A 76 47.20 16.90 10.79
N LEU A 77 45.97 16.38 10.87
CA LEU A 77 45.00 16.74 11.91
C LEU A 77 45.47 16.28 13.30
N LEU A 78 45.91 15.02 13.43
CA LEU A 78 46.44 14.46 14.68
C LEU A 78 47.75 15.14 15.13
N ASP A 79 48.69 15.40 14.21
CA ASP A 79 49.91 16.21 14.42
C ASP A 79 49.56 17.65 14.91
N ARG A 80 48.33 18.11 14.67
CA ARG A 80 47.78 19.41 15.13
C ARG A 80 46.79 19.31 16.30
N LYS A 81 46.80 18.18 17.03
CA LYS A 81 45.99 17.90 18.23
C LYS A 81 44.47 17.85 17.98
N ALA A 82 44.04 17.35 16.82
CA ALA A 82 42.66 16.87 16.66
C ALA A 82 42.36 15.76 17.69
N ASP A 83 41.18 15.75 18.30
CA ASP A 83 40.79 14.69 19.24
C ASP A 83 40.47 13.37 18.50
N PRO A 84 41.28 12.29 18.68
CA PRO A 84 41.02 10.99 18.08
C PRO A 84 39.79 10.28 18.67
N ASN A 85 39.24 10.78 19.78
CA ASN A 85 38.07 10.24 20.50
C ASN A 85 36.80 11.09 20.35
N ALA A 86 36.86 12.16 19.54
CA ALA A 86 35.72 13.04 19.28
C ALA A 86 34.48 12.23 18.86
N ARG A 87 33.28 12.66 19.29
CA ARG A 87 32.03 11.89 19.11
C ARG A 87 31.07 12.62 18.17
N ALA A 88 30.72 11.96 17.07
CA ALA A 88 29.61 12.35 16.19
C ALA A 88 28.23 12.04 16.83
N LEU A 89 27.15 12.47 16.17
CA LEU A 89 25.77 12.50 16.72
C LEU A 89 25.30 11.19 17.39
N ASN A 90 25.69 10.02 16.87
CA ASN A 90 25.30 8.70 17.42
C ASN A 90 26.40 8.06 18.30
N GLY A 91 27.31 8.87 18.84
CA GLY A 91 28.48 8.43 19.63
C GLY A 91 29.60 7.76 18.84
N PHE A 92 29.58 7.81 17.50
CA PHE A 92 30.67 7.27 16.66
C PHE A 92 31.93 8.12 16.80
N THR A 93 33.09 7.48 16.93
CA THR A 93 34.42 8.13 16.87
C THR A 93 35.08 7.91 15.50
N PRO A 94 36.17 8.64 15.14
CA PRO A 94 36.91 8.41 13.90
C PRO A 94 37.38 6.96 13.75
N LEU A 95 37.71 6.29 14.86
CA LEU A 95 38.11 4.89 14.89
C LEU A 95 36.98 3.94 14.47
N HIS A 96 35.75 4.17 14.95
CA HIS A 96 34.57 3.40 14.50
C HIS A 96 34.32 3.56 12.99
N ILE A 97 34.48 4.78 12.47
CA ILE A 97 34.29 5.07 11.05
C ILE A 97 35.39 4.41 10.19
N ALA A 98 36.65 4.48 10.63
CA ALA A 98 37.77 3.81 9.96
C ALA A 98 37.57 2.28 9.92
N CYS A 99 37.08 1.68 11.00
CA CYS A 99 36.71 0.26 11.04
C CYS A 99 35.56 -0.04 10.07
N LYS A 100 34.46 0.74 10.11
CA LYS A 100 33.28 0.58 9.22
C LYS A 100 33.62 0.69 7.72
N LYS A 101 34.70 1.40 7.37
CA LYS A 101 35.14 1.63 5.98
C LYS A 101 36.39 0.83 5.59
N ASN A 102 36.78 -0.15 6.41
CA ASN A 102 37.95 -1.01 6.21
C ASN A 102 39.25 -0.21 5.94
N ARG A 103 39.53 0.81 6.75
CA ARG A 103 40.65 1.76 6.59
C ARG A 103 41.81 1.45 7.53
N ILE A 104 42.42 0.26 7.40
CA ILE A 104 43.44 -0.25 8.33
C ILE A 104 44.58 0.75 8.63
N LYS A 105 45.16 1.40 7.61
CA LYS A 105 46.21 2.43 7.80
C LYS A 105 45.77 3.67 8.58
N VAL A 106 44.47 3.95 8.64
CA VAL A 106 43.91 5.02 9.51
C VAL A 106 43.61 4.47 10.90
N VAL A 107 43.20 3.20 11.04
CA VAL A 107 43.09 2.53 12.35
C VAL A 107 44.45 2.49 13.06
N GLU A 108 45.50 1.98 12.39
CA GLU A 108 46.90 2.01 12.86
C GLU A 108 47.32 3.41 13.36
N LEU A 109 47.04 4.43 12.54
CA LEU A 109 47.38 5.82 12.83
C LEU A 109 46.60 6.38 14.03
N LEU A 110 45.30 6.09 14.13
CA LEU A 110 44.44 6.57 15.21
C LEU A 110 44.82 5.94 16.56
N LEU A 111 45.05 4.62 16.61
CA LEU A 111 45.51 3.95 17.84
C LEU A 111 46.85 4.53 18.31
N LYS A 112 47.79 4.77 17.38
CA LYS A 112 49.09 5.39 17.68
C LYS A 112 48.99 6.80 18.27
N HIS A 113 47.89 7.51 18.07
CA HIS A 113 47.65 8.84 18.64
C HIS A 113 46.67 8.84 19.83
N GLY A 114 46.34 7.66 20.39
CA GLY A 114 45.51 7.56 21.60
C GLY A 114 44.00 7.46 21.35
N ALA A 115 43.57 6.98 20.18
CA ALA A 115 42.18 6.57 19.99
C ALA A 115 41.84 5.37 20.90
N SER A 116 40.77 5.47 21.67
CA SER A 116 40.33 4.45 22.62
C SER A 116 39.70 3.27 21.91
N ILE A 117 40.36 2.12 22.03
CA ILE A 117 39.97 0.83 21.45
C ILE A 117 38.60 0.37 21.92
N GLU A 118 38.24 0.67 23.17
CA GLU A 118 36.96 0.32 23.79
C GLU A 118 36.02 1.54 23.95
N SER A 119 36.22 2.59 23.15
CA SER A 119 35.19 3.64 23.01
C SER A 119 33.89 3.03 22.47
N THR A 120 32.74 3.48 22.97
CA THR A 120 31.42 2.94 22.58
C THR A 120 30.52 3.97 21.91
N THR A 121 29.76 3.55 20.90
CA THR A 121 28.61 4.31 20.38
C THR A 121 27.49 4.38 21.44
N GLU A 122 26.45 5.18 21.18
CA GLU A 122 25.26 5.23 22.06
C GLU A 122 24.50 3.90 22.13
N SER A 123 24.62 3.06 21.10
CA SER A 123 24.13 1.68 21.10
C SER A 123 25.06 0.67 21.80
N GLY A 124 26.20 1.11 22.34
CA GLY A 124 27.20 0.28 23.00
C GLY A 124 28.11 -0.51 22.05
N LEU A 125 28.14 -0.19 20.76
CA LEU A 125 29.06 -0.83 19.82
C LEU A 125 30.47 -0.30 20.05
N THR A 126 31.48 -1.18 20.09
CA THR A 126 32.90 -0.81 20.06
C THR A 126 33.44 -0.88 18.60
N PRO A 127 34.64 -0.36 18.31
CA PRO A 127 35.32 -0.56 17.02
C PRO A 127 35.40 -2.04 16.60
N LEU A 128 35.62 -2.95 17.56
CA LEU A 128 35.67 -4.40 17.31
C LEU A 128 34.30 -4.96 16.91
N HIS A 129 33.20 -4.51 17.53
CA HIS A 129 31.84 -4.84 17.09
C HIS A 129 31.59 -4.42 15.64
N VAL A 130 31.97 -3.18 15.30
CA VAL A 130 31.77 -2.62 13.95
C VAL A 130 32.62 -3.35 12.91
N ALA A 131 33.89 -3.63 13.21
CA ALA A 131 34.76 -4.40 12.32
C ALA A 131 34.25 -5.84 12.13
N SER A 132 33.74 -6.47 13.19
CA SER A 132 33.21 -7.84 13.17
C SER A 132 31.92 -7.98 12.37
N PHE A 133 31.02 -6.99 12.48
CA PHE A 133 29.78 -6.94 11.69
C PHE A 133 30.02 -6.58 10.20
N MET A 134 31.11 -5.88 9.89
CA MET A 134 31.44 -5.38 8.54
C MET A 134 32.42 -6.29 7.75
N GLY A 135 32.74 -7.50 8.22
CA GLY A 135 33.65 -8.41 7.51
C GLY A 135 35.11 -7.96 7.45
N CYS A 136 35.53 -7.01 8.31
CA CYS A 136 36.83 -6.36 8.23
C CYS A 136 37.94 -7.19 8.91
N MET A 137 38.20 -8.40 8.41
CA MET A 137 39.09 -9.42 9.00
C MET A 137 40.43 -8.87 9.53
N ASN A 138 41.18 -8.14 8.69
CA ASN A 138 42.50 -7.62 9.09
C ASN A 138 42.43 -6.60 10.24
N ILE A 139 41.33 -5.84 10.32
CA ILE A 139 41.08 -4.88 11.41
C ILE A 139 40.65 -5.61 12.68
N VAL A 140 39.85 -6.68 12.58
CA VAL A 140 39.52 -7.54 13.73
C VAL A 140 40.79 -8.14 14.33
N ILE A 141 41.67 -8.71 13.50
CA ILE A 141 42.96 -9.25 13.96
C ILE A 141 43.81 -8.16 14.62
N PHE A 142 43.94 -6.99 13.98
CA PHE A 142 44.75 -5.88 14.49
C PHE A 142 44.22 -5.32 15.82
N LEU A 143 42.90 -5.19 15.99
CA LEU A 143 42.29 -4.76 17.26
C LEU A 143 42.53 -5.79 18.38
N LEU A 144 42.35 -7.09 18.10
CA LEU A 144 42.61 -8.16 19.08
C LEU A 144 44.09 -8.22 19.48
N GLN A 145 45.01 -7.97 18.54
CA GLN A 145 46.46 -7.85 18.82
C GLN A 145 46.81 -6.61 19.68
N HIS A 146 45.96 -5.59 19.68
CA HIS A 146 46.03 -4.42 20.54
C HIS A 146 45.10 -4.53 21.76
N GLU A 147 44.90 -5.75 22.27
CA GLU A 147 44.20 -6.06 23.54
C GLU A 147 42.70 -5.68 23.56
N ALA A 148 42.05 -5.52 22.38
CA ALA A 148 40.60 -5.35 22.31
C ALA A 148 39.86 -6.59 22.84
N SER A 149 38.84 -6.39 23.67
CA SER A 149 38.12 -7.47 24.34
C SER A 149 37.01 -8.05 23.43
N PRO A 150 37.04 -9.35 23.11
CA PRO A 150 36.06 -9.99 22.22
C PRO A 150 34.69 -10.23 22.89
N ASP A 151 34.54 -9.88 24.17
CA ASP A 151 33.38 -10.20 25.01
C ASP A 151 32.57 -8.97 25.46
N VAL A 152 32.98 -7.75 25.09
CA VAL A 152 32.26 -6.53 25.50
C VAL A 152 30.79 -6.60 25.02
N PRO A 153 29.79 -6.34 25.89
CA PRO A 153 28.39 -6.32 25.48
C PRO A 153 27.95 -4.92 25.02
N THR A 154 27.17 -4.88 23.95
CA THR A 154 26.34 -3.71 23.58
C THR A 154 25.24 -3.44 24.61
N VAL A 155 24.48 -2.35 24.45
CA VAL A 155 23.24 -2.06 25.21
C VAL A 155 22.18 -3.17 25.06
N ARG A 156 22.32 -4.06 24.07
CA ARG A 156 21.47 -5.26 23.87
C ARG A 156 22.07 -6.56 24.44
N GLY A 157 23.22 -6.51 25.10
CA GLY A 157 23.98 -7.68 25.52
C GLY A 157 24.65 -8.45 24.37
N GLU A 158 24.45 -8.03 23.11
CA GLU A 158 25.13 -8.64 21.95
C GLU A 158 26.62 -8.30 22.01
N THR A 159 27.48 -9.31 21.89
CA THR A 159 28.95 -9.19 21.80
C THR A 159 29.40 -9.16 20.32
N PRO A 160 30.68 -8.89 19.99
CA PRO A 160 31.18 -8.97 18.61
C PRO A 160 30.89 -10.31 17.92
N LEU A 161 30.91 -11.42 18.68
CA LEU A 161 30.59 -12.77 18.20
C LEU A 161 29.11 -12.90 17.76
N HIS A 162 28.18 -12.30 18.49
CA HIS A 162 26.75 -12.25 18.10
C HIS A 162 26.56 -11.47 16.79
N LEU A 163 27.26 -10.34 16.64
CA LEU A 163 27.15 -9.53 15.42
C LEU A 163 27.81 -10.19 14.21
N ALA A 164 28.94 -10.88 14.40
CA ALA A 164 29.56 -11.68 13.34
C ALA A 164 28.64 -12.83 12.89
N ALA A 165 27.97 -13.52 13.83
CA ALA A 165 26.95 -14.53 13.51
C ALA A 165 25.75 -13.94 12.77
N ARG A 166 25.29 -12.75 13.19
CA ARG A 166 24.19 -12.00 12.56
C ARG A 166 24.53 -11.52 11.14
N ALA A 167 25.80 -11.23 10.85
CA ALA A 167 26.30 -10.76 9.55
C ALA A 167 26.86 -11.89 8.66
N ASN A 168 26.71 -13.16 9.04
CA ASN A 168 27.25 -14.34 8.36
C ASN A 168 28.78 -14.30 8.12
N GLN A 169 29.55 -13.85 9.11
CA GLN A 169 31.01 -13.65 9.00
C GLN A 169 31.82 -14.83 9.58
N THR A 170 31.77 -15.97 8.90
CA THR A 170 32.39 -17.25 9.31
C THR A 170 33.86 -17.15 9.75
N ASP A 171 34.72 -16.50 8.98
CA ASP A 171 36.15 -16.35 9.33
C ASP A 171 36.38 -15.44 10.55
N ILE A 172 35.55 -14.40 10.72
CA ILE A 172 35.63 -13.52 11.90
C ILE A 172 35.20 -14.27 13.16
N ILE A 173 34.19 -15.13 13.07
CA ILE A 173 33.78 -16.03 14.15
C ILE A 173 34.94 -16.96 14.52
N ARG A 174 35.60 -17.58 13.52
CA ARG A 174 36.79 -18.40 13.72
C ARG A 174 37.94 -17.63 14.40
N ILE A 175 38.14 -16.35 14.06
CA ILE A 175 39.17 -15.49 14.67
C ILE A 175 38.79 -15.13 16.11
N LEU A 176 37.56 -14.69 16.37
CA LEU A 176 37.07 -14.32 17.71
C LEU A 176 37.15 -15.52 18.67
N LEU A 177 36.67 -16.69 18.25
CA LEU A 177 36.71 -17.93 19.05
C LEU A 177 38.16 -18.36 19.37
N ARG A 178 39.09 -18.22 18.42
CA ARG A 178 40.53 -18.48 18.64
C ARG A 178 41.21 -17.47 19.58
N ASN A 179 40.64 -16.28 19.74
CA ASN A 179 41.11 -15.25 20.67
C ASN A 179 40.26 -15.20 21.97
N GLY A 180 39.58 -16.29 22.31
CA GLY A 180 38.95 -16.48 23.63
C GLY A 180 37.54 -15.90 23.79
N ALA A 181 36.84 -15.53 22.70
CA ALA A 181 35.44 -15.09 22.76
C ALA A 181 34.52 -16.17 23.38
N LYS A 182 33.66 -15.78 24.33
CA LYS A 182 32.70 -16.70 24.97
C LYS A 182 31.64 -17.18 23.98
N VAL A 183 31.71 -18.46 23.62
CA VAL A 183 30.82 -19.11 22.64
C VAL A 183 29.35 -18.99 23.03
N ASP A 184 29.03 -19.27 24.29
CA ASP A 184 27.69 -19.17 24.88
C ASP A 184 27.45 -17.85 25.64
N ALA A 185 28.08 -16.75 25.21
CA ALA A 185 27.70 -15.42 25.68
C ALA A 185 26.19 -15.20 25.47
N ARG A 186 25.50 -14.58 26.45
CA ARG A 186 24.05 -14.38 26.43
C ARG A 186 23.70 -12.91 26.24
N ALA A 187 23.10 -12.60 25.08
CA ALA A 187 22.49 -11.31 24.82
C ALA A 187 21.10 -11.18 25.47
N ARG A 188 20.38 -10.09 25.15
CA ARG A 188 18.99 -9.87 25.56
C ARG A 188 18.07 -11.05 25.19
N GLU A 189 17.08 -11.29 26.05
CA GLU A 189 16.25 -12.49 26.09
C GLU A 189 17.05 -13.82 26.17
N GLN A 190 18.29 -13.76 26.68
CA GLN A 190 19.24 -14.88 26.83
C GLN A 190 19.62 -15.62 25.53
N GLN A 191 19.50 -14.96 24.38
CA GLN A 191 19.92 -15.55 23.09
C GLN A 191 21.46 -15.64 23.03
N THR A 192 21.98 -16.76 22.54
CA THR A 192 23.42 -16.97 22.26
C THR A 192 23.72 -16.82 20.76
N PRO A 193 24.99 -16.74 20.32
CA PRO A 193 25.35 -16.76 18.90
C PRO A 193 24.77 -17.96 18.14
N LEU A 194 24.67 -19.14 18.79
CA LEU A 194 24.06 -20.34 18.21
C LEU A 194 22.58 -20.14 17.90
N HIS A 195 21.83 -19.44 18.76
CA HIS A 195 20.43 -19.08 18.51
C HIS A 195 20.28 -18.11 17.33
N ILE A 196 21.22 -17.18 17.15
CA ILE A 196 21.22 -16.25 16.00
C ILE A 196 21.54 -17.00 14.71
N ALA A 197 22.58 -17.82 14.69
CA ALA A 197 22.96 -18.63 13.53
C ALA A 197 21.83 -19.59 13.11
N SER A 198 21.17 -20.22 14.10
CA SER A 198 20.04 -21.13 13.86
C SER A 198 18.77 -20.44 13.37
N ARG A 199 18.58 -19.15 13.68
CA ARG A 199 17.49 -18.34 13.10
C ARG A 199 17.74 -18.03 11.62
N LEU A 200 18.99 -17.72 11.28
CA LEU A 200 19.37 -17.27 9.94
C LEU A 200 19.65 -18.40 8.95
N GLY A 201 19.75 -19.66 9.41
CA GLY A 201 20.06 -20.80 8.54
C GLY A 201 21.56 -20.98 8.25
N ASN A 202 22.44 -20.30 9.00
CA ASN A 202 23.87 -20.26 8.70
C ASN A 202 24.58 -21.55 9.16
N VAL A 203 24.43 -22.63 8.38
CA VAL A 203 24.97 -23.99 8.64
C VAL A 203 26.45 -23.99 9.04
N ASP A 204 27.32 -23.33 8.28
CA ASP A 204 28.76 -23.24 8.59
C ASP A 204 29.03 -22.64 9.97
N ILE A 205 28.22 -21.66 10.38
CA ILE A 205 28.36 -20.98 11.67
C ILE A 205 27.82 -21.86 12.80
N VAL A 206 26.71 -22.57 12.58
CA VAL A 206 26.19 -23.56 13.53
C VAL A 206 27.24 -24.64 13.78
N MET A 207 27.80 -25.24 12.72
CA MET A 207 28.87 -26.24 12.84
C MET A 207 30.11 -25.67 13.54
N LEU A 208 30.56 -24.47 13.19
CA LEU A 208 31.75 -23.85 13.78
C LEU A 208 31.57 -23.53 15.28
N LEU A 209 30.39 -23.05 15.69
CA LEU A 209 30.08 -22.80 17.11
C LEU A 209 30.01 -24.11 17.90
N LEU A 210 29.39 -25.16 17.35
CA LEU A 210 29.32 -26.48 17.98
C LEU A 210 30.71 -27.12 18.12
N GLN A 211 31.56 -27.04 17.08
CA GLN A 211 32.95 -27.50 17.13
C GLN A 211 33.81 -26.77 18.18
N HIS A 212 33.48 -25.51 18.48
CA HIS A 212 34.11 -24.72 19.54
C HIS A 212 33.42 -24.88 20.91
N GLY A 213 32.46 -25.80 21.06
CA GLY A 213 31.88 -26.18 22.35
C GLY A 213 30.62 -25.41 22.77
N ALA A 214 29.89 -24.78 21.84
CA ALA A 214 28.58 -24.19 22.14
C ALA A 214 27.59 -25.23 22.68
N ALA A 215 26.96 -24.95 23.82
CA ALA A 215 25.99 -25.85 24.43
C ALA A 215 24.66 -25.85 23.65
N VAL A 216 24.40 -26.97 22.96
CA VAL A 216 23.31 -27.19 22.00
C VAL A 216 21.93 -26.86 22.58
N ASP A 217 21.65 -27.34 23.78
CA ASP A 217 20.39 -27.14 24.51
C ASP A 217 20.42 -25.89 25.41
N THR A 218 21.25 -24.89 25.11
CA THR A 218 21.10 -23.56 25.71
C THR A 218 19.71 -23.01 25.42
N THR A 219 19.13 -22.31 26.39
CA THR A 219 17.76 -21.80 26.32
C THR A 219 17.71 -20.27 26.38
N THR A 220 16.85 -19.67 25.54
CA THR A 220 16.38 -18.30 25.73
C THR A 220 15.55 -18.14 27.01
N LYS A 221 15.21 -16.89 27.36
CA LYS A 221 14.31 -16.54 28.47
C LYS A 221 12.98 -17.30 28.45
N ASP A 222 12.42 -17.55 27.27
CA ASP A 222 11.13 -18.27 27.08
C ASP A 222 11.33 -19.77 26.83
N MET A 223 12.52 -20.28 27.16
CA MET A 223 12.96 -21.68 27.06
C MET A 223 12.97 -22.25 25.63
N TYR A 224 13.11 -21.40 24.60
CA TYR A 224 13.44 -21.88 23.25
C TYR A 224 14.91 -22.28 23.21
N THR A 225 15.22 -23.46 22.66
CA THR A 225 16.59 -23.86 22.30
C THR A 225 16.90 -23.51 20.85
N ALA A 226 18.16 -23.65 20.42
CA ALA A 226 18.56 -23.53 19.02
C ALA A 226 17.68 -24.37 18.06
N LEU A 227 17.33 -25.60 18.47
CA LEU A 227 16.47 -26.51 17.70
C LEU A 227 15.01 -26.03 17.60
N HIS A 228 14.48 -25.38 18.65
CA HIS A 228 13.16 -24.75 18.58
C HIS A 228 13.14 -23.57 17.59
N ILE A 229 14.24 -22.81 17.51
CA ILE A 229 14.36 -21.72 16.52
C ILE A 229 14.45 -22.28 15.10
N ALA A 230 15.29 -23.30 14.86
CA ALA A 230 15.35 -23.97 13.55
C ALA A 230 13.98 -24.52 13.14
N ALA A 231 13.20 -25.05 14.09
CA ALA A 231 11.83 -25.51 13.89
C ALA A 231 10.78 -24.40 13.69
N LYS A 232 11.04 -23.15 14.12
CA LYS A 232 10.19 -21.98 13.79
C LYS A 232 10.48 -21.48 12.37
N GLU A 233 11.76 -21.27 12.05
CA GLU A 233 12.18 -20.61 10.80
C GLU A 233 12.32 -21.59 9.61
N GLY A 234 12.08 -22.89 9.81
CA GLY A 234 12.07 -23.91 8.75
C GLY A 234 13.44 -24.42 8.31
N GLN A 235 14.48 -24.22 9.13
CA GLN A 235 15.88 -24.44 8.77
C GLN A 235 16.26 -25.93 8.82
N GLU A 236 15.98 -26.66 7.74
CA GLU A 236 16.13 -28.12 7.62
C GLU A 236 17.54 -28.63 7.95
N GLU A 237 18.56 -28.13 7.26
CA GLU A 237 19.96 -28.56 7.44
C GLU A 237 20.48 -28.25 8.85
N VAL A 238 20.12 -27.08 9.39
CA VAL A 238 20.45 -26.70 10.77
C VAL A 238 19.76 -27.63 11.77
N ALA A 239 18.49 -27.98 11.57
CA ALA A 239 17.77 -28.89 12.44
C ALA A 239 18.38 -30.30 12.44
N ALA A 240 18.78 -30.81 11.26
CA ALA A 240 19.52 -32.06 11.15
C ALA A 240 20.83 -32.02 11.93
N ILE A 241 21.68 -31.00 11.69
CA ILE A 241 22.99 -30.86 12.34
C ILE A 241 22.87 -30.72 13.85
N LEU A 242 21.88 -29.96 14.36
CA LEU A 242 21.63 -29.86 15.80
C LEU A 242 21.23 -31.23 16.39
N VAL A 243 20.33 -31.96 15.75
CA VAL A 243 19.88 -33.30 16.20
C VAL A 243 20.99 -34.35 16.13
N ASP A 244 21.87 -34.27 15.13
CA ASP A 244 23.07 -35.14 15.04
C ASP A 244 24.19 -34.74 16.02
N ASN A 245 24.16 -33.51 16.56
CA ASN A 245 24.95 -33.09 17.71
C ASN A 245 24.19 -33.25 19.04
N ASN A 246 23.28 -34.22 19.12
CA ASN A 246 22.52 -34.62 20.31
C ASN A 246 21.57 -33.54 20.91
N ALA A 247 21.06 -32.60 20.11
CA ALA A 247 20.03 -31.67 20.59
C ALA A 247 18.79 -32.39 21.15
N SER A 248 18.27 -31.93 22.28
CA SER A 248 17.11 -32.54 22.92
C SER A 248 15.81 -32.24 22.18
N VAL A 249 15.36 -33.21 21.37
CA VAL A 249 14.02 -33.22 20.75
C VAL A 249 12.87 -33.24 21.77
N LYS A 250 13.19 -33.42 23.06
CA LYS A 250 12.26 -33.47 24.20
C LYS A 250 12.29 -32.21 25.08
N ALA A 251 13.17 -31.25 24.79
CA ALA A 251 13.16 -29.94 25.46
C ALA A 251 11.83 -29.21 25.22
N THR A 252 11.42 -28.36 26.16
CA THR A 252 10.14 -27.64 26.13
C THR A 252 10.32 -26.15 26.41
N THR A 253 9.65 -25.32 25.61
CA THR A 253 9.47 -23.88 25.86
C THR A 253 8.64 -23.61 27.13
N LYS A 254 8.56 -22.33 27.55
CA LYS A 254 7.71 -21.82 28.65
C LYS A 254 6.22 -22.23 28.53
N ASN A 255 5.76 -22.54 27.32
CA ASN A 255 4.40 -23.00 27.03
C ASN A 255 4.27 -24.54 26.91
N GLY A 256 5.30 -25.31 27.28
CA GLY A 256 5.33 -26.77 27.16
C GLY A 256 5.52 -27.30 25.73
N PHE A 257 5.58 -26.43 24.73
CA PHE A 257 5.79 -26.83 23.33
C PHE A 257 7.23 -27.31 23.12
N THR A 258 7.36 -28.50 22.52
CA THR A 258 8.62 -29.10 22.03
C THR A 258 8.97 -28.60 20.62
N PRO A 259 10.15 -28.92 20.03
CA PRO A 259 10.46 -28.53 18.66
C PRO A 259 9.44 -29.03 17.64
N LEU A 260 8.83 -30.20 17.87
CA LEU A 260 7.79 -30.76 17.00
C LEU A 260 6.48 -29.95 17.05
N HIS A 261 6.11 -29.43 18.22
CA HIS A 261 4.99 -28.49 18.33
C HIS A 261 5.26 -27.18 17.56
N VAL A 262 6.49 -26.67 17.62
CA VAL A 262 6.88 -25.45 16.90
C VAL A 262 6.88 -25.69 15.39
N ALA A 263 7.45 -26.80 14.91
CA ALA A 263 7.38 -27.19 13.50
C ALA A 263 5.93 -27.35 13.02
N ALA A 264 5.04 -27.91 13.86
CA ALA A 264 3.62 -28.04 13.56
C ALA A 264 2.83 -26.72 13.59
N LYS A 265 3.20 -25.75 14.45
CA LYS A 265 2.62 -24.40 14.44
C LYS A 265 2.99 -23.60 13.18
N TYR A 266 4.23 -23.75 12.69
CA TYR A 266 4.75 -22.96 11.57
C TYR A 266 4.75 -23.70 10.21
N GLY A 267 4.28 -24.95 10.14
CA GLY A 267 4.10 -25.69 8.88
C GLY A 267 5.36 -26.37 8.32
N ASN A 268 6.43 -26.45 9.12
CA ASN A 268 7.76 -26.84 8.69
C ASN A 268 7.93 -28.36 8.52
N THR A 269 7.29 -28.89 7.48
CA THR A 269 7.19 -30.34 7.15
C THR A 269 8.53 -31.07 7.18
N ASN A 270 9.60 -30.55 6.57
CA ASN A 270 10.87 -31.26 6.52
C ASN A 270 11.58 -31.29 7.88
N VAL A 271 11.52 -30.20 8.66
CA VAL A 271 12.00 -30.23 10.06
C VAL A 271 11.19 -31.22 10.90
N ALA A 272 9.87 -31.30 10.69
CA ALA A 272 9.04 -32.32 11.32
C ALA A 272 9.47 -33.75 10.92
N LYS A 273 9.80 -34.02 9.65
CA LYS A 273 10.35 -35.33 9.23
C LYS A 273 11.63 -35.70 9.98
N ILE A 274 12.57 -34.75 10.12
CA ILE A 274 13.84 -34.96 10.86
C ILE A 274 13.56 -35.28 12.33
N LEU A 275 12.72 -34.49 12.99
CA LEU A 275 12.36 -34.69 14.40
C LEU A 275 11.68 -36.05 14.62
N LEU A 276 10.84 -36.49 13.68
CA LEU A 276 10.11 -37.77 13.74
C LEU A 276 10.97 -39.00 13.40
N GLN A 277 12.22 -38.84 12.93
CA GLN A 277 13.16 -39.95 12.74
C GLN A 277 13.93 -40.34 14.02
N LYS A 278 13.87 -39.52 15.09
CA LYS A 278 14.78 -39.60 16.25
C LYS A 278 14.03 -39.68 17.59
N ASP A 279 13.08 -40.59 17.71
CA ASP A 279 12.30 -40.89 18.93
C ASP A 279 11.69 -39.67 19.65
N SER A 280 11.26 -38.66 18.88
CA SER A 280 10.42 -37.59 19.42
C SER A 280 9.01 -38.12 19.70
N LYS A 281 8.44 -37.73 20.85
CA LYS A 281 7.09 -38.17 21.23
C LYS A 281 6.07 -37.41 20.36
N LEU A 282 5.51 -38.11 19.37
CA LEU A 282 4.37 -37.67 18.52
C LEU A 282 3.30 -36.95 19.35
N ASP A 283 2.74 -37.70 20.31
CA ASP A 283 1.71 -37.24 21.22
C ASP A 283 2.32 -36.64 22.51
N ALA A 284 3.34 -35.80 22.37
CA ALA A 284 3.72 -34.86 23.42
C ALA A 284 2.56 -33.89 23.65
N GLN A 285 2.23 -33.61 24.91
CA GLN A 285 1.22 -32.63 25.29
C GLN A 285 1.92 -31.46 25.97
N GLY A 286 1.77 -30.27 25.40
CA GLY A 286 2.21 -29.02 26.00
C GLY A 286 1.22 -28.49 27.03
N LYS A 287 1.27 -27.19 27.32
CA LYS A 287 0.27 -26.52 28.15
C LYS A 287 -1.13 -26.65 27.51
N ASN A 288 -2.17 -26.74 28.33
CA ASN A 288 -3.56 -26.97 27.93
C ASN A 288 -3.81 -28.29 27.14
N ASP A 289 -2.98 -29.32 27.39
CA ASP A 289 -3.07 -30.67 26.79
C ASP A 289 -2.93 -30.70 25.25
N ILE A 290 -2.44 -29.61 24.65
CA ILE A 290 -2.29 -29.42 23.20
C ILE A 290 -1.18 -30.32 22.67
N THR A 291 -1.43 -31.02 21.56
CA THR A 291 -0.46 -31.85 20.82
C THR A 291 0.05 -31.15 19.55
N PRO A 292 1.14 -31.62 18.92
CA PRO A 292 1.56 -31.14 17.60
C PRO A 292 0.47 -31.27 16.53
N LEU A 293 -0.33 -32.34 16.54
CA LEU A 293 -1.44 -32.52 15.61
C LEU A 293 -2.53 -31.46 15.81
N LEU A 294 -2.89 -31.15 17.06
CA LEU A 294 -3.84 -30.06 17.38
C LEU A 294 -3.33 -28.69 16.87
N LEU A 295 -2.02 -28.43 16.92
CA LEU A 295 -1.42 -27.21 16.36
C LEU A 295 -1.40 -27.21 14.82
N ALA A 296 -1.07 -28.34 14.18
CA ALA A 296 -1.08 -28.47 12.72
C ALA A 296 -2.49 -28.21 12.15
N CYS A 297 -3.53 -28.73 12.81
CA CYS A 297 -4.92 -28.35 12.51
C CYS A 297 -5.14 -26.85 12.80
N HIS A 298 -4.81 -26.35 13.99
CA HIS A 298 -5.11 -24.96 14.36
C HIS A 298 -4.52 -23.92 13.40
N TYR A 299 -3.33 -24.17 12.84
CA TYR A 299 -2.63 -23.24 11.94
C TYR A 299 -2.73 -23.59 10.44
N ASP A 300 -3.55 -24.59 10.08
CA ASP A 300 -3.88 -24.97 8.70
C ASP A 300 -2.71 -25.57 7.89
N HIS A 301 -2.02 -26.55 8.49
CA HIS A 301 -0.84 -27.20 7.91
C HIS A 301 -1.11 -28.66 7.52
N PRO A 302 -1.86 -28.94 6.43
CA PRO A 302 -2.28 -30.31 6.07
C PRO A 302 -1.09 -31.27 5.89
N ASN A 303 -0.02 -30.81 5.24
CA ASN A 303 1.18 -31.62 5.01
C ASN A 303 1.88 -32.06 6.32
N VAL A 304 1.72 -31.31 7.42
CA VAL A 304 2.25 -31.71 8.73
C VAL A 304 1.25 -32.58 9.48
N ALA A 305 -0.05 -32.29 9.39
CA ALA A 305 -1.09 -33.12 9.96
C ALA A 305 -1.07 -34.55 9.38
N GLN A 306 -1.00 -34.67 8.05
CA GLN A 306 -0.83 -35.94 7.33
C GLN A 306 0.44 -36.67 7.79
N LEU A 307 1.61 -36.00 7.80
CA LEU A 307 2.86 -36.61 8.25
C LEU A 307 2.80 -37.12 9.69
N LEU A 308 2.11 -36.43 10.59
CA LEU A 308 1.92 -36.88 11.97
C LEU A 308 1.00 -38.11 12.04
N LEU A 309 -0.07 -38.14 11.25
CA LEU A 309 -1.01 -39.27 11.16
C LEU A 309 -0.36 -40.51 10.52
N GLU A 310 0.40 -40.35 9.45
CA GLU A 310 1.22 -41.41 8.80
C GLU A 310 2.26 -42.01 9.76
N LYS A 311 2.69 -41.25 10.77
CA LYS A 311 3.60 -41.70 11.84
C LYS A 311 2.87 -42.21 13.09
N GLY A 312 1.54 -42.21 13.10
CA GLY A 312 0.72 -42.79 14.17
C GLY A 312 0.41 -41.85 15.34
N ALA A 313 0.45 -40.52 15.14
CA ALA A 313 -0.11 -39.57 16.11
C ALA A 313 -1.63 -39.79 16.27
N SER A 314 -2.14 -39.73 17.50
CA SER A 314 -3.54 -40.08 17.76
C SER A 314 -4.52 -38.92 17.47
N PRO A 315 -5.45 -39.05 16.50
CA PRO A 315 -6.45 -38.03 16.21
C PRO A 315 -7.55 -37.92 17.30
N LEU A 316 -7.58 -38.88 18.23
CA LEU A 316 -8.54 -38.94 19.33
C LEU A 316 -8.10 -38.12 20.55
N LEU A 317 -6.86 -37.61 20.59
CA LEU A 317 -6.40 -36.79 21.69
C LEU A 317 -7.07 -35.40 21.67
N ALA A 318 -7.56 -35.02 22.84
CA ALA A 318 -8.25 -33.78 23.08
C ALA A 318 -7.39 -32.81 23.88
N SER A 319 -7.55 -31.52 23.57
CA SER A 319 -7.10 -30.41 24.41
C SER A 319 -7.81 -30.37 25.77
N GLN A 320 -7.36 -29.48 26.65
CA GLN A 320 -7.99 -29.23 27.96
C GLN A 320 -9.48 -28.83 27.86
N ASN A 321 -9.96 -28.35 26.71
CA ASN A 321 -11.39 -28.03 26.48
C ASN A 321 -12.20 -29.23 25.92
N GLY A 322 -11.58 -30.39 25.70
CA GLY A 322 -12.22 -31.58 25.13
C GLY A 322 -12.28 -31.61 23.59
N GLN A 323 -11.95 -30.51 22.91
CA GLN A 323 -11.86 -30.50 21.45
C GLN A 323 -10.66 -31.32 20.96
N THR A 324 -10.91 -32.22 20.02
CA THR A 324 -9.92 -33.00 19.24
C THR A 324 -9.49 -32.28 17.95
N ALA A 325 -8.53 -32.85 17.23
CA ALA A 325 -8.10 -32.35 15.92
C ALA A 325 -9.27 -32.11 14.94
N LEU A 326 -10.24 -33.03 14.90
CA LEU A 326 -11.41 -32.94 14.02
C LEU A 326 -12.37 -31.80 14.40
N HIS A 327 -12.47 -31.42 15.68
CA HIS A 327 -13.24 -30.24 16.10
C HIS A 327 -12.63 -28.95 15.54
N ILE A 328 -11.30 -28.84 15.58
CA ILE A 328 -10.58 -27.67 15.07
C ILE A 328 -10.73 -27.59 13.54
N ALA A 329 -10.55 -28.70 12.84
CA ALA A 329 -10.74 -28.80 11.39
C ALA A 329 -12.17 -28.44 10.98
N ALA A 330 -13.18 -28.97 11.68
CA ALA A 330 -14.58 -28.67 11.44
C ALA A 330 -14.92 -27.20 11.69
N ARG A 331 -14.40 -26.58 12.76
CA ARG A 331 -14.61 -25.16 13.08
C ARG A 331 -13.97 -24.22 12.05
N LYS A 332 -12.84 -24.61 11.45
CA LYS A 332 -12.04 -23.81 10.51
C LYS A 332 -12.26 -24.15 9.02
N ASN A 333 -13.17 -25.06 8.68
CA ASN A 333 -13.47 -25.52 7.30
C ASN A 333 -12.29 -26.20 6.58
N GLN A 334 -11.48 -26.97 7.31
CA GLN A 334 -10.24 -27.55 6.80
C GLN A 334 -10.49 -28.91 6.14
N MET A 335 -11.10 -28.89 4.95
CA MET A 335 -11.57 -30.09 4.24
C MET A 335 -10.50 -31.19 4.10
N ASP A 336 -9.31 -30.83 3.64
CA ASP A 336 -8.21 -31.78 3.40
C ASP A 336 -7.76 -32.44 4.73
N ILE A 337 -7.62 -31.63 5.78
CA ILE A 337 -7.25 -32.09 7.13
C ILE A 337 -8.35 -32.96 7.73
N ALA A 338 -9.62 -32.57 7.58
CA ALA A 338 -10.76 -33.32 8.07
C ALA A 338 -10.90 -34.68 7.39
N SER A 339 -10.73 -34.75 6.06
CA SER A 339 -10.74 -35.99 5.29
C SER A 339 -9.62 -36.92 5.77
N THR A 340 -8.38 -36.40 5.84
CA THR A 340 -7.21 -37.16 6.33
C THR A 340 -7.42 -37.68 7.75
N LEU A 341 -8.03 -36.89 8.64
CA LEU A 341 -8.35 -37.30 10.01
C LEU A 341 -9.40 -38.42 10.05
N LEU A 342 -10.47 -38.31 9.27
CA LEU A 342 -11.55 -39.30 9.22
C LEU A 342 -11.05 -40.64 8.64
N GLU A 343 -10.24 -40.60 7.59
CA GLU A 343 -9.51 -41.76 7.04
C GLU A 343 -8.64 -42.44 8.10
N HIS A 344 -7.94 -41.66 8.94
CA HIS A 344 -7.13 -42.15 10.06
C HIS A 344 -7.95 -42.44 11.33
N SER A 345 -9.23 -42.82 11.17
CA SER A 345 -10.14 -43.25 12.24
C SER A 345 -10.47 -42.20 13.31
N ALA A 346 -10.45 -40.90 12.98
CA ALA A 346 -11.07 -39.89 13.82
C ALA A 346 -12.58 -40.12 13.92
N LYS A 347 -13.11 -40.13 15.14
CA LYS A 347 -14.54 -40.33 15.40
C LYS A 347 -15.33 -39.04 15.13
N ALA A 348 -16.37 -39.12 14.32
CA ALA A 348 -17.19 -37.96 13.95
C ALA A 348 -18.06 -37.41 15.11
N ASN A 349 -18.50 -38.27 16.04
CA ASN A 349 -19.34 -37.91 17.20
C ASN A 349 -18.56 -37.82 18.53
N VAL A 350 -17.31 -37.32 18.52
CA VAL A 350 -16.62 -36.98 19.78
C VAL A 350 -17.22 -35.69 20.34
N GLU A 351 -17.43 -35.64 21.65
CA GLU A 351 -17.87 -34.46 22.37
C GLU A 351 -16.70 -33.66 22.98
N SER A 352 -16.81 -32.33 22.94
CA SER A 352 -16.03 -31.43 23.78
C SER A 352 -16.48 -31.47 25.24
N LYS A 353 -15.82 -30.71 26.13
CA LYS A 353 -16.29 -30.58 27.53
C LYS A 353 -17.69 -29.98 27.64
N ALA A 354 -18.17 -29.23 26.64
CA ALA A 354 -19.53 -28.70 26.56
C ALA A 354 -20.53 -29.63 25.83
N GLY A 355 -20.09 -30.77 25.28
CA GLY A 355 -20.94 -31.69 24.52
C GLY A 355 -21.08 -31.33 23.03
N PHE A 356 -20.46 -30.26 22.56
CA PHE A 356 -20.45 -29.97 21.12
C PHE A 356 -19.60 -31.01 20.39
N THR A 357 -20.06 -31.44 19.22
CA THR A 357 -19.33 -32.35 18.32
C THR A 357 -18.75 -31.56 17.13
N PRO A 358 -17.82 -32.12 16.33
CA PRO A 358 -17.36 -31.50 15.08
C PRO A 358 -18.51 -31.01 14.19
N LEU A 359 -19.62 -31.77 14.11
CA LEU A 359 -20.81 -31.40 13.33
C LEU A 359 -21.50 -30.13 13.88
N HIS A 360 -21.48 -29.92 15.19
CA HIS A 360 -21.98 -28.66 15.77
C HIS A 360 -21.11 -27.48 15.34
N LEU A 361 -19.79 -27.65 15.30
CA LEU A 361 -18.85 -26.57 14.99
C LEU A 361 -18.80 -26.21 13.49
N SER A 362 -18.98 -27.17 12.58
CA SER A 362 -19.20 -26.86 11.16
C SER A 362 -20.53 -26.13 10.94
N SER A 363 -21.58 -26.57 11.64
CA SER A 363 -22.94 -25.99 11.55
C SER A 363 -23.02 -24.57 12.11
N GLN A 364 -22.33 -24.27 13.21
CA GLN A 364 -22.23 -22.93 13.81
C GLN A 364 -21.43 -21.93 12.96
N LYS A 365 -20.78 -22.38 11.88
CA LYS A 365 -19.94 -21.55 11.00
C LYS A 365 -20.36 -21.59 9.53
N GLY A 366 -21.47 -22.25 9.21
CA GLY A 366 -22.04 -22.26 7.86
C GLY A 366 -21.31 -23.16 6.86
N HIS A 367 -20.44 -24.05 7.34
CA HIS A 367 -19.53 -24.84 6.50
C HIS A 367 -20.26 -26.02 5.85
N TYR A 368 -20.88 -25.75 4.70
CA TYR A 368 -21.71 -26.70 3.93
C TYR A 368 -20.98 -28.01 3.63
N ASP A 369 -19.85 -27.94 2.92
CA ASP A 369 -19.12 -29.12 2.44
C ASP A 369 -18.54 -29.94 3.61
N MET A 370 -18.02 -29.27 4.64
CA MET A 370 -17.52 -29.90 5.87
C MET A 370 -18.63 -30.62 6.64
N THR A 371 -19.83 -30.03 6.70
CA THR A 371 -20.99 -30.67 7.35
C THR A 371 -21.44 -31.91 6.57
N ASN A 372 -21.41 -31.84 5.24
CA ASN A 372 -21.72 -33.01 4.39
C ASN A 372 -20.68 -34.12 4.58
N LEU A 373 -19.38 -33.80 4.53
CA LEU A 373 -18.27 -34.75 4.76
C LEU A 373 -18.40 -35.46 6.12
N LEU A 374 -18.72 -34.72 7.18
CA LEU A 374 -18.92 -35.30 8.51
C LEU A 374 -20.10 -36.28 8.55
N ILE A 375 -21.24 -35.93 7.93
CA ILE A 375 -22.43 -36.79 7.87
C ILE A 375 -22.16 -38.05 7.04
N GLU A 376 -21.43 -37.93 5.93
CA GLU A 376 -20.98 -39.08 5.11
C GLU A 376 -20.08 -40.05 5.91
N HIS A 377 -19.34 -39.54 6.90
CA HIS A 377 -18.54 -40.33 7.84
C HIS A 377 -19.26 -40.62 9.18
N GLY A 378 -20.61 -40.59 9.19
CA GLY A 378 -21.43 -41.07 10.30
C GLY A 378 -21.69 -40.05 11.42
N ALA A 379 -21.51 -38.75 11.17
CA ALA A 379 -21.90 -37.74 12.15
C ALA A 379 -23.43 -37.69 12.36
N GLU A 380 -23.87 -37.68 13.61
CA GLU A 380 -25.30 -37.75 13.96
C GLU A 380 -25.97 -36.36 13.96
N PRO A 381 -26.91 -36.05 13.03
CA PRO A 381 -27.51 -34.71 12.92
C PRO A 381 -28.39 -34.30 14.11
N ASN A 382 -28.81 -35.27 14.92
CA ASN A 382 -29.63 -35.12 16.11
C ASN A 382 -28.84 -35.20 17.44
N HIS A 383 -27.51 -35.31 17.40
CA HIS A 383 -26.69 -35.32 18.61
C HIS A 383 -26.96 -34.04 19.42
N LYS A 384 -27.07 -34.18 20.75
CA LYS A 384 -27.32 -33.05 21.66
C LYS A 384 -26.08 -32.71 22.47
N ALA A 385 -25.71 -31.44 22.50
CA ALA A 385 -24.74 -30.91 23.46
C ALA A 385 -25.31 -30.92 24.89
N LYS A 386 -24.49 -30.59 25.90
CA LYS A 386 -24.87 -30.74 27.34
C LYS A 386 -25.97 -29.80 27.84
N ASN A 387 -26.40 -28.85 27.03
CA ASN A 387 -27.56 -27.99 27.25
C ASN A 387 -28.76 -28.38 26.35
N GLY A 388 -28.65 -29.46 25.58
CA GLY A 388 -29.69 -29.96 24.69
C GLY A 388 -29.71 -29.33 23.29
N LEU A 389 -28.81 -28.39 22.98
CA LEU A 389 -28.64 -27.85 21.63
C LEU A 389 -28.29 -28.96 20.63
N THR A 390 -28.83 -28.86 19.42
CA THR A 390 -28.43 -29.66 18.25
C THR A 390 -27.75 -28.78 17.21
N ALA A 391 -27.09 -29.39 16.22
CA ALA A 391 -26.48 -28.69 15.08
C ALA A 391 -27.46 -27.71 14.37
N LEU A 392 -28.74 -28.08 14.28
CA LEU A 392 -29.78 -27.25 13.65
C LEU A 392 -30.11 -25.97 14.46
N HIS A 393 -30.00 -26.00 15.79
CA HIS A 393 -30.13 -24.80 16.62
C HIS A 393 -29.01 -23.79 16.33
N LEU A 394 -27.79 -24.28 16.10
CA LEU A 394 -26.63 -23.43 15.78
C LEU A 394 -26.74 -22.84 14.37
N CYS A 395 -27.26 -23.58 13.39
CA CYS A 395 -27.62 -22.99 12.09
C CYS A 395 -28.72 -21.92 12.22
N ALA A 396 -29.67 -22.10 13.15
CA ALA A 396 -30.79 -21.18 13.34
C ALA A 396 -30.42 -19.86 14.05
N GLN A 397 -29.26 -19.80 14.70
CA GLN A 397 -28.69 -18.57 15.27
C GLN A 397 -28.10 -17.63 14.20
N GLU A 398 -27.52 -18.17 13.14
CA GLU A 398 -26.68 -17.44 12.17
C GLU A 398 -27.25 -17.50 10.71
N ASP A 399 -28.55 -17.77 10.56
CA ASP A 399 -29.29 -17.90 9.29
C ASP A 399 -28.68 -18.89 8.26
N PHE A 400 -27.99 -19.96 8.68
CA PHE A 400 -27.28 -20.89 7.79
C PHE A 400 -28.20 -21.93 7.10
N ILE A 401 -29.15 -21.44 6.29
CA ILE A 401 -30.14 -22.24 5.54
C ILE A 401 -29.50 -23.40 4.75
N ARG A 402 -28.35 -23.15 4.09
CA ARG A 402 -27.70 -24.17 3.26
C ARG A 402 -27.28 -25.39 4.09
N VAL A 403 -26.79 -25.18 5.31
CA VAL A 403 -26.37 -26.26 6.22
C VAL A 403 -27.59 -26.91 6.87
N ALA A 404 -28.57 -26.10 7.30
CA ALA A 404 -29.86 -26.60 7.79
C ALA A 404 -30.56 -27.53 6.76
N SER A 405 -30.42 -27.23 5.46
CA SER A 405 -30.91 -28.07 4.36
C SER A 405 -30.21 -29.44 4.27
N ILE A 406 -28.88 -29.52 4.47
CA ILE A 406 -28.19 -30.82 4.59
C ILE A 406 -28.69 -31.57 5.84
N LEU A 407 -28.73 -30.89 6.98
CA LEU A 407 -29.11 -31.49 8.26
C LEU A 407 -30.51 -32.11 8.19
N VAL A 408 -31.52 -31.35 7.75
CA VAL A 408 -32.90 -31.83 7.61
C VAL A 408 -33.02 -32.92 6.55
N LYS A 409 -32.31 -32.81 5.40
CA LYS A 409 -32.27 -33.87 4.37
C LYS A 409 -31.72 -35.19 4.92
N ASN A 410 -30.81 -35.15 5.88
CA ASN A 410 -30.24 -36.32 6.57
C ASN A 410 -30.94 -36.65 7.91
N GLY A 411 -32.17 -36.17 8.10
CA GLY A 411 -33.03 -36.57 9.23
C GLY A 411 -32.86 -35.77 10.52
N ALA A 412 -32.25 -34.58 10.49
CA ALA A 412 -32.27 -33.67 11.64
C ALA A 412 -33.72 -33.23 11.97
N ASN A 413 -34.11 -33.40 13.22
CA ASN A 413 -35.43 -33.04 13.71
C ASN A 413 -35.57 -31.52 13.83
N VAL A 414 -36.48 -30.94 13.05
CA VAL A 414 -36.85 -29.51 13.15
C VAL A 414 -37.45 -29.16 14.51
N GLU A 415 -38.12 -30.12 15.16
CA GLU A 415 -38.73 -29.94 16.49
C GLU A 415 -37.85 -30.46 17.64
N ALA A 416 -36.52 -30.45 17.47
CA ALA A 416 -35.60 -30.76 18.57
C ALA A 416 -35.71 -29.71 19.70
N GLU A 417 -35.79 -30.16 20.95
CA GLU A 417 -35.89 -29.27 22.13
C GLU A 417 -34.60 -29.23 22.98
N THR A 418 -34.20 -28.04 23.45
CA THR A 418 -33.12 -27.84 24.44
C THR A 418 -33.53 -28.21 25.87
N GLU A 419 -32.62 -28.15 26.84
CA GLU A 419 -32.94 -28.35 28.26
C GLU A 419 -33.95 -27.32 28.80
N THR A 420 -33.93 -26.08 28.32
CA THR A 420 -34.95 -25.06 28.63
C THR A 420 -36.21 -25.13 27.74
N GLY A 421 -36.25 -26.05 26.77
CA GLY A 421 -37.39 -26.27 25.89
C GLY A 421 -37.48 -25.28 24.72
N TYR A 422 -36.36 -24.70 24.29
CA TYR A 422 -36.32 -23.96 23.03
C TYR A 422 -36.29 -24.95 21.86
N ARG A 423 -36.94 -24.58 20.75
CA ARG A 423 -36.81 -25.25 19.43
C ARG A 423 -36.08 -24.31 18.44
N PRO A 424 -35.52 -24.79 17.32
CA PRO A 424 -34.83 -23.95 16.32
C PRO A 424 -35.62 -22.71 15.87
N ILE A 425 -36.96 -22.80 15.76
CA ILE A 425 -37.81 -21.65 15.42
C ILE A 425 -37.78 -20.52 16.47
N HIS A 426 -37.65 -20.86 17.76
CA HIS A 426 -37.49 -19.87 18.83
C HIS A 426 -36.13 -19.19 18.78
N VAL A 427 -35.07 -19.92 18.41
CA VAL A 427 -33.72 -19.37 18.22
C VAL A 427 -33.70 -18.41 17.03
N ALA A 428 -34.23 -18.83 15.87
CA ALA A 428 -34.33 -17.97 14.69
C ALA A 428 -35.16 -16.70 14.97
N ALA A 429 -36.24 -16.81 15.76
CA ALA A 429 -37.05 -15.67 16.19
C ALA A 429 -36.36 -14.74 17.20
N HIS A 430 -35.38 -15.21 17.97
CA HIS A 430 -34.57 -14.38 18.86
C HIS A 430 -33.51 -13.57 18.08
N PHE A 431 -32.82 -14.21 17.14
CA PHE A 431 -31.71 -13.57 16.40
C PHE A 431 -32.15 -12.74 15.17
N GLY A 432 -33.40 -12.89 14.72
CA GLY A 432 -33.95 -12.09 13.61
C GLY A 432 -33.91 -12.78 12.23
N ASN A 433 -33.76 -14.11 12.21
CA ASN A 433 -33.41 -14.88 11.03
C ASN A 433 -34.65 -15.27 10.20
N LEU A 434 -35.15 -14.31 9.42
CA LEU A 434 -36.38 -14.43 8.63
C LEU A 434 -36.33 -15.59 7.63
N SER A 435 -35.17 -15.81 7.01
CA SER A 435 -34.95 -16.84 6.02
C SER A 435 -35.02 -18.24 6.64
N MET A 436 -34.38 -18.43 7.79
CA MET A 436 -34.46 -19.64 8.60
C MET A 436 -35.89 -19.94 9.05
N ILE A 437 -36.67 -18.95 9.51
CA ILE A 437 -38.07 -19.18 9.88
C ILE A 437 -38.87 -19.66 8.68
N LYS A 438 -38.76 -19.00 7.51
CA LYS A 438 -39.41 -19.45 6.27
C LYS A 438 -38.94 -20.85 5.83
N PHE A 439 -37.69 -21.21 6.10
CA PHE A 439 -37.17 -22.57 5.86
C PHE A 439 -37.75 -23.60 6.84
N LEU A 440 -37.79 -23.32 8.14
CA LEU A 440 -38.29 -24.24 9.18
C LEU A 440 -39.79 -24.51 9.00
N LEU A 441 -40.59 -23.46 8.79
CA LEU A 441 -42.03 -23.58 8.51
C LEU A 441 -42.31 -24.44 7.26
N LYS A 442 -41.50 -24.28 6.20
CA LYS A 442 -41.60 -25.09 4.99
C LYS A 442 -41.31 -26.57 5.22
N HIS A 443 -40.53 -26.92 6.26
CA HIS A 443 -40.23 -28.31 6.63
C HIS A 443 -41.09 -28.83 7.80
N GLY A 444 -42.22 -28.16 8.08
CA GLY A 444 -43.24 -28.64 9.02
C GLY A 444 -43.05 -28.20 10.47
N ALA A 445 -42.24 -27.17 10.73
CA ALA A 445 -42.04 -26.68 12.09
C ALA A 445 -43.33 -26.07 12.69
N GLU A 446 -43.60 -26.38 13.95
CA GLU A 446 -44.80 -25.90 14.66
C GLU A 446 -44.63 -24.44 15.11
N ILE A 447 -45.71 -23.64 15.01
CA ILE A 447 -45.65 -22.17 15.20
C ILE A 447 -45.94 -21.76 16.65
N ASP A 448 -47.07 -22.21 17.19
CA ASP A 448 -47.56 -21.86 18.53
C ASP A 448 -46.99 -22.75 19.65
N VAL A 449 -45.81 -23.34 19.40
CA VAL A 449 -45.03 -24.10 20.38
C VAL A 449 -44.68 -23.20 21.55
N LYS A 450 -44.64 -23.80 22.74
CA LYS A 450 -44.29 -23.12 23.99
C LYS A 450 -43.03 -23.71 24.62
N THR A 451 -42.09 -22.85 24.98
CA THR A 451 -40.95 -23.22 25.85
C THR A 451 -41.43 -23.54 27.27
N LYS A 452 -40.54 -24.02 28.15
CA LYS A 452 -40.86 -24.28 29.57
C LYS A 452 -41.32 -23.04 30.36
N GLN A 453 -41.19 -21.84 29.80
CA GLN A 453 -41.69 -20.58 30.37
C GLN A 453 -43.00 -20.08 29.69
N ASN A 454 -43.60 -20.91 28.84
CA ASN A 454 -44.75 -20.61 27.99
C ASN A 454 -44.53 -19.47 26.96
N TYR A 455 -43.28 -19.18 26.60
CA TYR A 455 -42.95 -18.28 25.48
C TYR A 455 -43.11 -19.01 24.15
N THR A 456 -43.70 -18.35 23.15
CA THR A 456 -43.73 -18.81 21.75
C THR A 456 -42.71 -18.05 20.91
N ALA A 457 -42.43 -18.49 19.69
CA ALA A 457 -41.57 -17.77 18.74
C ALA A 457 -42.02 -16.31 18.53
N LEU A 458 -43.32 -16.04 18.51
CA LEU A 458 -43.89 -14.69 18.38
C LEU A 458 -43.55 -13.79 19.58
N HIS A 459 -43.61 -14.33 20.80
CA HIS A 459 -43.16 -13.61 22.00
C HIS A 459 -41.67 -13.30 21.92
N GLN A 460 -40.86 -14.27 21.47
CA GLN A 460 -39.42 -14.13 21.42
C GLN A 460 -38.98 -13.06 20.40
N ALA A 461 -39.66 -12.96 19.25
CA ALA A 461 -39.45 -11.91 18.25
C ALA A 461 -39.91 -10.52 18.73
N ALA A 462 -41.09 -10.45 19.38
CA ALA A 462 -41.61 -9.20 19.92
C ALA A 462 -40.74 -8.63 21.06
N GLN A 463 -40.09 -9.51 21.82
CA GLN A 463 -39.14 -9.15 22.89
C GLN A 463 -37.83 -8.54 22.37
N GLN A 464 -37.44 -8.85 21.12
CA GLN A 464 -36.19 -8.36 20.51
C GLN A 464 -36.41 -7.24 19.48
N GLY A 465 -37.67 -6.85 19.22
CA GLY A 465 -38.03 -5.75 18.31
C GLY A 465 -38.11 -6.15 16.83
N HIS A 466 -38.08 -7.44 16.50
CA HIS A 466 -37.96 -7.94 15.11
C HIS A 466 -39.27 -7.87 14.31
N ALA A 467 -39.70 -6.67 13.90
CA ALA A 467 -40.98 -6.44 13.22
C ALA A 467 -41.21 -7.33 11.96
N HIS A 468 -40.19 -7.57 11.13
CA HIS A 468 -40.31 -8.45 9.96
C HIS A 468 -40.53 -9.92 10.32
N ILE A 469 -40.01 -10.37 11.46
CA ILE A 469 -40.25 -11.72 11.99
C ILE A 469 -41.67 -11.84 12.52
N VAL A 470 -42.12 -10.82 13.25
CA VAL A 470 -43.50 -10.73 13.76
C VAL A 470 -44.50 -10.75 12.60
N SER A 471 -44.23 -10.01 11.52
CA SER A 471 -45.02 -10.10 10.27
C SER A 471 -45.04 -11.51 9.70
N ALA A 472 -43.87 -12.13 9.47
CA ALA A 472 -43.80 -13.46 8.87
C ALA A 472 -44.42 -14.59 9.72
N LEU A 473 -44.40 -14.47 11.04
CA LEU A 473 -45.10 -15.39 11.95
C LEU A 473 -46.62 -15.15 11.92
N VAL A 474 -47.07 -13.89 11.86
CA VAL A 474 -48.50 -13.54 11.70
C VAL A 474 -49.03 -13.96 10.32
N GLU A 475 -48.28 -13.78 9.25
CA GLU A 475 -48.56 -14.30 7.90
C GLU A 475 -48.70 -15.82 7.89
N ALA A 476 -47.92 -16.52 8.73
CA ALA A 476 -48.01 -17.96 8.95
C ALA A 476 -49.13 -18.36 9.95
N ASN A 477 -49.99 -17.41 10.36
CA ASN A 477 -51.12 -17.59 11.27
C ASN A 477 -50.75 -17.93 12.74
N ALA A 478 -49.66 -17.34 13.27
CA ALA A 478 -49.30 -17.43 14.69
C ALA A 478 -50.34 -16.77 15.62
N ASN A 479 -50.59 -17.37 16.79
CA ASN A 479 -51.57 -16.89 17.75
C ASN A 479 -51.07 -15.69 18.58
N HIS A 480 -51.36 -14.49 18.10
CA HIS A 480 -51.10 -13.22 18.78
C HIS A 480 -51.78 -13.05 20.16
N ARG A 481 -52.77 -13.90 20.50
CA ARG A 481 -53.48 -13.90 21.80
C ARG A 481 -52.93 -14.93 22.80
N ALA A 482 -51.90 -15.72 22.45
CA ALA A 482 -51.30 -16.68 23.35
C ALA A 482 -50.66 -15.98 24.58
N PRO A 483 -50.89 -16.45 25.82
CA PRO A 483 -50.21 -15.94 27.01
C PRO A 483 -48.97 -16.76 27.40
N THR A 484 -47.98 -16.06 27.94
CA THR A 484 -46.85 -16.57 28.74
C THR A 484 -47.28 -16.94 30.17
N ASN A 485 -46.36 -17.50 30.98
CA ASN A 485 -46.60 -17.76 32.41
C ASN A 485 -47.06 -16.52 33.19
N ASP A 486 -46.54 -15.35 32.84
CA ASP A 486 -46.85 -14.08 33.52
C ASP A 486 -48.21 -13.49 33.07
N GLY A 487 -48.89 -14.12 32.09
CA GLY A 487 -50.08 -13.57 31.44
C GLY A 487 -49.79 -12.47 30.40
N LEU A 488 -48.51 -12.21 30.08
CA LEU A 488 -48.14 -11.30 28.98
C LEU A 488 -48.39 -11.98 27.63
N THR A 489 -49.00 -11.23 26.71
CA THR A 489 -49.02 -11.51 25.27
C THR A 489 -47.84 -10.82 24.57
N ALA A 490 -47.55 -11.17 23.32
CA ALA A 490 -46.51 -10.54 22.51
C ALA A 490 -46.67 -9.00 22.40
N LEU A 491 -47.90 -8.49 22.30
CA LEU A 491 -48.19 -7.05 22.26
C LEU A 491 -47.81 -6.37 23.58
N ASN A 492 -48.11 -6.99 24.73
CA ASN A 492 -47.78 -6.44 26.04
C ASN A 492 -46.25 -6.35 26.24
N ILE A 493 -45.49 -7.33 25.74
CA ILE A 493 -44.01 -7.30 25.75
C ILE A 493 -43.49 -6.16 24.87
N ALA A 494 -43.96 -6.06 23.62
CA ALA A 494 -43.55 -4.99 22.71
C ALA A 494 -43.85 -3.60 23.28
N GLN A 495 -45.00 -3.43 23.95
CA GLN A 495 -45.38 -2.19 24.62
C GLN A 495 -44.54 -1.89 25.86
N LYS A 496 -44.18 -2.89 26.68
CA LYS A 496 -43.31 -2.70 27.87
C LYS A 496 -41.86 -2.37 27.50
N LEU A 497 -41.42 -2.75 26.29
CA LEU A 497 -40.06 -2.46 25.76
C LEU A 497 -40.01 -1.26 24.78
N GLY A 498 -41.15 -0.76 24.31
CA GLY A 498 -41.24 0.44 23.47
C GLY A 498 -41.04 0.22 21.96
N TYR A 499 -41.21 -1.01 21.46
CA TYR A 499 -41.01 -1.35 20.04
C TYR A 499 -42.22 -0.95 19.17
N ILE A 500 -42.29 0.34 18.81
CA ILE A 500 -43.42 0.94 18.06
C ILE A 500 -43.78 0.14 16.80
N SER A 501 -42.80 -0.19 15.94
CA SER A 501 -43.04 -0.93 14.69
C SER A 501 -43.60 -2.35 14.92
N VAL A 502 -43.16 -3.05 15.97
CA VAL A 502 -43.75 -4.34 16.37
C VAL A 502 -45.18 -4.14 16.88
N MET A 503 -45.44 -3.08 17.66
CA MET A 503 -46.79 -2.77 18.13
C MET A 503 -47.74 -2.43 16.97
N GLU A 504 -47.26 -1.77 15.91
CA GLU A 504 -48.06 -1.44 14.73
C GLU A 504 -48.45 -2.69 13.94
N VAL A 505 -47.49 -3.59 13.66
CA VAL A 505 -47.77 -4.89 13.00
C VAL A 505 -48.77 -5.72 13.82
N LEU A 506 -48.65 -5.73 15.16
CA LEU A 506 -49.60 -6.45 16.03
C LEU A 506 -50.96 -5.74 16.20
N LYS A 507 -51.03 -4.42 16.01
CA LYS A 507 -52.28 -3.62 16.06
C LYS A 507 -53.05 -3.59 14.73
N GLY A 508 -52.43 -3.99 13.62
CA GLY A 508 -53.11 -4.12 12.32
C GLY A 508 -54.15 -5.25 12.25
N LEU A 509 -54.23 -6.09 13.29
CA LEU A 509 -55.20 -7.17 13.44
C LEU A 509 -56.40 -6.71 14.29
N SER A 510 -57.51 -7.46 14.25
CA SER A 510 -58.77 -7.10 14.92
C SER A 510 -58.62 -7.01 16.45
N TYR A 511 -58.55 -5.77 16.95
CA TYR A 511 -58.38 -5.40 18.35
C TYR A 511 -59.72 -5.27 19.07
N ASP A 512 -60.04 -6.24 19.93
CA ASP A 512 -61.04 -6.07 20.98
C ASP A 512 -60.40 -5.39 22.20
N GLY A 513 -60.98 -4.29 22.67
CA GLY A 513 -60.38 -3.39 23.67
C GLY A 513 -60.29 -3.89 25.11
N VAL A 514 -60.07 -5.19 25.34
CA VAL A 514 -60.01 -5.81 26.67
C VAL A 514 -58.55 -6.00 27.11
N THR A 515 -57.96 -4.95 27.67
CA THR A 515 -56.73 -5.07 28.47
C THR A 515 -57.06 -5.69 29.85
N PRO A 516 -56.42 -6.80 30.26
CA PRO A 516 -56.62 -7.36 31.60
C PRO A 516 -56.08 -6.40 32.69
N ASP A 517 -56.95 -5.96 33.58
CA ASP A 517 -56.69 -4.92 34.60
C ASP A 517 -55.89 -5.45 35.83
N ASN A 518 -54.74 -6.07 35.58
CA ASN A 518 -53.80 -6.53 36.60
C ASN A 518 -52.92 -5.36 37.07
N LYS A 519 -53.08 -4.91 38.32
CA LYS A 519 -52.47 -3.68 38.86
C LYS A 519 -51.10 -3.84 39.54
N ASN A 520 -50.30 -4.84 39.15
CA ASN A 520 -49.14 -5.31 39.94
C ASN A 520 -47.79 -5.44 39.19
N TRP A 521 -47.57 -4.67 38.11
CA TRP A 521 -46.45 -4.89 37.15
C TRP A 521 -45.12 -4.17 37.45
N GLU A 522 -44.90 -3.64 38.65
CA GLU A 522 -43.71 -2.82 38.98
C GLU A 522 -42.39 -3.62 39.07
N GLU A 523 -42.43 -4.95 39.07
CA GLU A 523 -41.20 -5.75 39.06
C GLU A 523 -40.43 -5.63 37.73
N LYS A 524 -39.09 -5.56 37.84
CA LYS A 524 -38.15 -5.43 36.73
C LYS A 524 -38.22 -6.67 35.82
N TYR A 525 -39.02 -6.57 34.76
CA TYR A 525 -39.12 -7.59 33.70
C TYR A 525 -37.72 -7.93 33.17
N LYS A 526 -37.31 -9.20 33.34
CA LYS A 526 -35.99 -9.68 32.95
C LYS A 526 -36.01 -10.13 31.50
N VAL A 527 -35.11 -9.60 30.69
CA VAL A 527 -34.88 -10.06 29.31
C VAL A 527 -34.44 -11.53 29.36
N ILE A 528 -35.30 -12.42 28.89
CA ILE A 528 -35.00 -13.85 28.72
C ILE A 528 -34.33 -14.03 27.36
N ALA A 529 -33.26 -14.81 27.33
CA ALA A 529 -32.57 -15.22 26.11
C ALA A 529 -32.50 -16.75 26.08
N PRO A 530 -32.38 -17.38 24.88
CA PRO A 530 -31.97 -18.77 24.80
C PRO A 530 -30.61 -18.98 25.47
N GLU A 531 -30.29 -20.23 25.75
CA GLU A 531 -29.02 -20.66 26.35
C GLU A 531 -27.80 -20.11 25.59
N ILE A 532 -26.64 -20.00 26.24
CA ILE A 532 -25.41 -19.51 25.60
C ILE A 532 -24.96 -20.50 24.52
N LEU A 533 -25.29 -20.21 23.27
CA LEU A 533 -25.01 -21.03 22.07
C LEU A 533 -23.54 -20.94 21.58
N GLN A 534 -22.66 -20.32 22.36
CA GLN A 534 -21.26 -20.10 22.00
C GLN A 534 -20.33 -20.95 22.86
N GLU A 535 -19.59 -21.85 22.24
CA GLU A 535 -18.47 -22.54 22.90
C GLU A 535 -17.30 -21.57 23.10
N SER A 536 -16.70 -21.58 24.29
CA SER A 536 -15.48 -20.81 24.59
C SER A 536 -14.31 -21.28 23.73
N SER A 537 -13.70 -20.35 23.00
CA SER A 537 -12.65 -20.67 22.03
C SER A 537 -11.45 -21.36 22.69
N LEU A 538 -10.90 -22.36 22.01
CA LEU A 538 -9.75 -23.17 22.46
C LEU A 538 -8.48 -22.34 22.73
N MET A 539 -8.35 -21.20 22.04
CA MET A 539 -7.44 -20.09 22.36
C MET A 539 -8.26 -18.80 22.31
N SER A 540 -7.97 -17.83 23.18
CA SER A 540 -8.20 -16.43 22.82
C SER A 540 -7.10 -16.03 21.84
N ASP A 541 -7.43 -15.39 20.72
CA ASP A 541 -6.41 -14.83 19.81
C ASP A 541 -5.75 -13.55 20.36
N SER A 542 -6.10 -13.15 21.60
CA SER A 542 -5.30 -12.26 22.43
C SER A 542 -4.28 -13.07 23.26
N ASP A 543 -3.09 -13.31 22.71
CA ASP A 543 -1.82 -13.01 23.39
C ASP A 543 -0.57 -13.30 22.53
N ASP A 544 0.32 -12.29 22.51
CA ASP A 544 1.76 -12.32 22.24
C ASP A 544 2.31 -12.84 20.86
N GLU A 545 2.55 -11.89 19.95
CA GLU A 545 3.90 -11.74 19.37
C GLU A 545 4.44 -10.31 19.63
N GLY A 546 4.85 -10.03 20.88
CA GLY A 546 6.06 -9.23 21.11
C GLY A 546 6.02 -7.99 22.02
N ALA A 547 5.49 -8.04 23.27
CA ALA A 547 5.96 -7.16 24.37
C ALA A 547 5.41 -7.46 25.79
N SER A 548 6.15 -8.23 26.59
CA SER A 548 6.28 -8.14 28.07
C SER A 548 5.04 -7.85 28.97
N ASP A 549 4.45 -8.93 29.49
CA ASP A 549 3.86 -9.11 30.85
C ASP A 549 3.18 -7.91 31.58
N ALA A 550 1.84 -7.92 31.68
CA ALA A 550 1.10 -7.35 32.83
C ALA A 550 -0.32 -7.98 33.00
N LEU A 551 -0.58 -8.59 34.15
CA LEU A 551 -1.79 -9.39 34.47
C LEU A 551 -2.54 -8.77 35.69
N ILE A 552 -3.85 -8.89 35.90
CA ILE A 552 -4.92 -9.59 35.14
C ILE A 552 -6.30 -8.93 35.42
N SER A 553 -7.27 -9.00 34.50
CA SER A 553 -8.72 -8.92 34.84
C SER A 553 -9.64 -9.44 33.72
N GLU A 554 -9.90 -10.76 33.69
CA GLU A 554 -11.10 -11.28 33.02
C GLU A 554 -12.38 -10.89 33.79
N GLN A 555 -13.48 -10.64 33.08
CA GLN A 555 -14.69 -11.49 33.18
C GLN A 555 -15.58 -11.32 31.93
N PRO A 556 -16.24 -12.38 31.45
CA PRO A 556 -17.13 -12.33 30.29
C PRO A 556 -18.54 -11.81 30.64
N TYR A 557 -19.31 -11.47 29.61
CA TYR A 557 -20.70 -10.99 29.68
C TYR A 557 -21.58 -11.79 30.65
N ARG A 558 -22.10 -11.13 31.69
CA ARG A 558 -23.02 -11.72 32.66
C ARG A 558 -24.09 -10.72 33.11
N TYR A 559 -25.32 -10.90 32.62
CA TYR A 559 -26.48 -10.12 33.09
C TYR A 559 -26.77 -10.45 34.56
N LEU A 560 -26.96 -9.42 35.40
CA LEU A 560 -27.28 -9.55 36.83
C LEU A 560 -28.49 -8.70 37.22
N THR A 561 -29.13 -9.09 38.32
CA THR A 561 -30.59 -8.93 38.53
C THR A 561 -31.02 -7.73 39.37
N ALA A 562 -32.33 -7.65 39.61
CA ALA A 562 -33.05 -6.48 40.11
C ALA A 562 -32.57 -5.88 41.43
N ASP A 563 -32.09 -6.73 42.35
CA ASP A 563 -32.22 -6.51 43.80
C ASP A 563 -31.09 -5.71 44.45
N LEU A 564 -29.92 -5.63 43.80
CA LEU A 564 -28.71 -5.01 44.37
C LEU A 564 -28.69 -3.47 44.23
N MET A 565 -29.83 -2.82 44.53
CA MET A 565 -30.02 -1.36 44.42
C MET A 565 -30.71 -0.72 45.64
N LYS A 566 -30.88 -1.44 46.76
CA LYS A 566 -31.62 -0.93 47.95
C LYS A 566 -30.77 -0.67 49.20
N SER A 567 -29.44 -0.76 49.09
CA SER A 567 -28.47 -0.51 50.16
C SER A 567 -27.11 -0.14 49.55
N LEU A 568 -26.42 0.96 49.92
CA LEU A 568 -26.73 2.02 50.88
C LEU A 568 -26.45 3.41 50.28
N ARG A 569 -26.98 4.46 50.91
CA ARG A 569 -26.37 5.79 50.93
C ARG A 569 -25.49 5.89 52.18
N ASP A 570 -24.35 6.56 52.10
CA ASP A 570 -24.12 7.84 52.80
C ASP A 570 -22.84 8.54 52.29
N ASP A 571 -22.66 9.82 52.61
CA ASP A 571 -21.64 10.70 52.02
C ASP A 571 -20.36 10.87 52.87
N SER A 572 -19.17 10.88 52.24
CA SER A 572 -18.02 11.73 52.65
C SER A 572 -17.01 11.94 51.51
N LEU A 573 -16.54 13.17 51.34
CA LEU A 573 -15.48 13.62 50.40
C LEU A 573 -14.14 13.82 51.17
N PRO A 574 -12.95 14.09 50.54
CA PRO A 574 -12.74 14.60 49.17
C PRO A 574 -11.53 14.07 48.34
N ILE A 575 -11.65 14.26 47.01
CA ILE A 575 -10.65 14.79 46.04
C ILE A 575 -9.17 14.30 46.14
N ASP A 576 -8.70 13.59 45.10
CA ASP A 576 -7.86 14.26 44.08
C ASP A 576 -8.07 13.67 42.66
N VAL A 577 -7.64 14.39 41.64
CA VAL A 577 -7.99 14.16 40.22
C VAL A 577 -6.80 13.71 39.37
N THR A 578 -6.94 12.58 38.67
CA THR A 578 -6.30 12.37 37.36
C THR A 578 -6.90 11.16 36.63
N ARG A 579 -7.29 11.34 35.35
CA ARG A 579 -7.70 10.32 34.36
C ARG A 579 -9.08 9.66 34.54
N ASP A 580 -9.89 9.37 33.52
CA ASP A 580 -9.99 9.78 32.09
C ASP A 580 -11.50 9.68 31.64
N ASP A 581 -11.88 10.16 30.44
CA ASP A 581 -13.26 10.37 29.91
C ASP A 581 -14.24 9.15 29.86
N PRO A 582 -15.59 9.37 29.76
CA PRO A 582 -16.33 8.90 28.54
C PRO A 582 -17.74 9.51 28.15
N VAL A 583 -18.07 9.52 26.82
CA VAL A 583 -19.40 9.13 26.18
C VAL A 583 -20.68 10.01 26.43
N HIS A 584 -21.89 9.89 25.81
CA HIS A 584 -22.35 9.92 24.39
C HIS A 584 -23.80 10.51 24.24
N ARG A 585 -24.13 11.17 23.10
CA ARG A 585 -25.51 11.40 22.53
C ARG A 585 -25.42 11.93 21.07
N GLN A 586 -25.82 11.25 19.97
CA GLN A 586 -27.16 10.98 19.35
C GLN A 586 -27.79 12.23 18.65
N GLN A 587 -28.55 12.18 17.53
CA GLN A 587 -29.18 11.08 16.74
C GLN A 587 -29.76 11.54 15.36
N LEU A 588 -30.08 10.58 14.46
CA LEU A 588 -31.10 10.63 13.36
C LEU A 588 -30.83 11.57 12.14
N SER A 589 -31.27 11.31 10.89
CA SER A 589 -32.02 10.20 10.21
C SER A 589 -31.60 10.17 8.69
N GLN A 590 -32.24 9.59 7.64
CA GLN A 590 -33.57 8.97 7.42
C GLN A 590 -33.64 7.97 6.21
N GLU A 591 -34.61 8.12 5.28
CA GLU A 591 -35.19 7.19 4.28
C GLU A 591 -35.06 7.78 2.82
N GLU A 592 -35.44 7.19 1.65
CA GLU A 592 -36.22 5.98 1.28
C GLU A 592 -36.12 5.57 -0.24
N HIS A 593 -36.83 4.47 -0.59
CA HIS A 593 -37.50 4.13 -1.88
C HIS A 593 -36.78 3.41 -3.06
N GLN A 594 -37.59 2.66 -3.82
CA GLN A 594 -37.26 1.66 -4.87
C GLN A 594 -38.07 1.91 -6.16
N GLU A 595 -37.70 1.30 -7.30
CA GLU A 595 -38.67 0.62 -8.19
C GLU A 595 -38.03 -0.41 -9.16
N PHE A 596 -38.86 -1.15 -9.93
CA PHE A 596 -38.56 -2.53 -10.34
C PHE A 596 -39.12 -2.90 -11.75
N VAL A 597 -38.27 -3.33 -12.69
CA VAL A 597 -38.71 -3.92 -13.99
C VAL A 597 -37.80 -5.09 -14.40
N GLN A 598 -38.41 -6.18 -14.88
CA GLN A 598 -37.74 -7.41 -15.33
C GLN A 598 -37.34 -7.37 -16.81
N SER A 599 -36.20 -7.97 -17.16
CA SER A 599 -36.07 -8.76 -18.41
C SER A 599 -34.90 -9.74 -18.33
N SER A 600 -35.08 -10.94 -18.89
CA SER A 600 -34.17 -12.07 -18.69
C SER A 600 -33.02 -12.11 -19.70
N ASN A 601 -31.77 -12.15 -19.23
CA ASN A 601 -30.64 -12.69 -20.01
C ASN A 601 -29.51 -13.19 -19.10
N TYR A 602 -28.93 -14.34 -19.44
CA TYR A 602 -27.88 -15.01 -18.65
C TYR A 602 -26.51 -14.32 -18.79
N CYS A 603 -26.23 -13.34 -17.93
CA CYS A 603 -24.88 -13.02 -17.42
C CYS A 603 -24.93 -11.89 -16.36
N ALA A 604 -25.07 -12.26 -15.08
CA ALA A 604 -24.79 -11.39 -13.94
C ALA A 604 -23.99 -12.17 -12.91
N GLY A 605 -22.86 -11.61 -12.46
CA GLY A 605 -22.07 -12.19 -11.37
C GLY A 605 -22.62 -11.74 -10.03
N GLU A 606 -23.18 -12.66 -9.24
CA GLU A 606 -23.60 -12.37 -7.86
C GLU A 606 -22.38 -12.07 -6.97
N MET A 607 -22.58 -11.28 -5.92
CA MET A 607 -21.48 -10.73 -5.12
C MET A 607 -20.84 -11.79 -4.21
N PHE A 608 -19.67 -12.28 -4.62
CA PHE A 608 -18.71 -12.93 -3.71
C PHE A 608 -17.95 -11.86 -2.91
N ASP A 609 -18.47 -11.46 -1.75
CA ASP A 609 -17.62 -10.81 -0.74
C ASP A 609 -16.97 -11.86 0.17
N SER A 610 -15.78 -12.31 -0.24
CA SER A 610 -14.87 -13.04 0.64
C SER A 610 -13.55 -12.28 0.67
N THR A 611 -13.08 -12.00 1.89
CA THR A 611 -12.09 -10.96 2.15
C THR A 611 -10.71 -11.23 1.53
N ASP A 612 -10.41 -12.46 1.11
CA ASP A 612 -9.13 -12.81 0.47
C ASP A 612 -9.11 -12.58 -1.06
N PHE A 613 -10.27 -12.58 -1.74
CA PHE A 613 -10.33 -12.18 -3.15
C PHE A 613 -10.13 -10.66 -3.37
N SER A 614 -10.05 -9.87 -2.30
CA SER A 614 -9.65 -8.45 -2.33
C SER A 614 -8.31 -8.19 -3.08
N LYS A 615 -7.44 -9.20 -3.18
CA LYS A 615 -6.08 -9.12 -3.74
C LYS A 615 -5.98 -9.45 -5.24
N PHE A 616 -7.00 -10.06 -5.85
CA PHE A 616 -6.95 -10.61 -7.22
C PHE A 616 -7.80 -9.81 -8.22
N LEU A 617 -7.21 -9.38 -9.33
CA LEU A 617 -7.94 -8.58 -10.33
C LEU A 617 -8.74 -9.42 -11.31
N VAL A 618 -8.27 -10.60 -11.68
CA VAL A 618 -9.10 -11.62 -12.33
C VAL A 618 -8.80 -12.95 -11.64
N SER A 619 -9.83 -13.68 -11.26
CA SER A 619 -9.73 -14.99 -10.61
C SER A 619 -10.96 -15.82 -10.97
N PHE A 620 -10.80 -16.84 -11.81
CA PHE A 620 -11.88 -17.74 -12.23
C PHE A 620 -11.34 -19.10 -12.66
N LEU A 621 -12.23 -20.08 -12.72
CA LEU A 621 -11.91 -21.44 -13.16
C LEU A 621 -12.31 -21.61 -14.63
N VAL A 622 -11.39 -22.14 -15.42
CA VAL A 622 -11.54 -22.41 -16.85
C VAL A 622 -11.72 -23.91 -17.04
N ASP A 623 -12.88 -24.37 -17.50
CA ASP A 623 -13.10 -25.79 -17.85
C ASP A 623 -12.67 -26.05 -19.31
N ALA A 624 -11.87 -27.10 -19.53
CA ALA A 624 -11.43 -27.57 -20.84
C ALA A 624 -12.59 -27.93 -21.80
N ARG A 625 -13.76 -28.29 -21.25
CA ARG A 625 -14.91 -28.83 -21.99
C ARG A 625 -15.92 -27.77 -22.45
N GLY A 626 -15.76 -26.52 -21.99
CA GLY A 626 -16.74 -25.44 -22.14
C GLY A 626 -16.64 -24.60 -23.43
N GLY A 627 -17.53 -23.61 -23.52
CA GLY A 627 -17.50 -22.54 -24.52
C GLY A 627 -16.41 -21.49 -24.24
N THR A 628 -16.47 -20.33 -24.91
CA THR A 628 -15.53 -19.22 -24.69
C THR A 628 -15.64 -18.67 -23.26
N MET A 629 -14.68 -18.99 -22.40
CA MET A 629 -14.64 -18.54 -21.02
C MET A 629 -14.09 -17.10 -20.94
N LYS A 630 -14.73 -16.25 -20.12
CA LYS A 630 -14.35 -14.86 -19.92
C LYS A 630 -14.31 -14.54 -18.43
N GLY A 631 -13.21 -13.95 -17.96
CA GLY A 631 -13.10 -13.38 -16.61
C GLY A 631 -12.78 -11.90 -16.69
N CYS A 632 -13.46 -11.08 -15.89
CA CYS A 632 -13.29 -9.63 -15.83
C CYS A 632 -13.60 -9.13 -14.41
N ARG A 633 -13.05 -7.97 -14.03
CA ARG A 633 -13.39 -7.24 -12.79
C ARG A 633 -13.38 -5.74 -13.06
N HIS A 634 -13.99 -4.98 -12.18
CA HIS A 634 -14.06 -3.50 -12.17
C HIS A 634 -12.72 -2.74 -12.29
N SER A 635 -11.56 -3.40 -12.35
CA SER A 635 -10.26 -2.79 -12.69
C SER A 635 -9.96 -2.77 -14.20
N GLY A 636 -10.88 -3.26 -15.04
CA GLY A 636 -10.79 -3.21 -16.50
C GLY A 636 -9.87 -4.27 -17.15
N ILE A 637 -9.26 -5.18 -16.39
CA ILE A 637 -8.52 -6.30 -16.98
C ILE A 637 -9.49 -7.45 -17.27
N ARG A 638 -9.40 -8.01 -18.49
CA ARG A 638 -10.26 -9.09 -18.98
C ARG A 638 -9.41 -10.19 -19.60
N LEU A 639 -9.60 -11.43 -19.17
CA LEU A 639 -9.01 -12.63 -19.75
C LEU A 639 -10.07 -13.40 -20.54
N ILE A 640 -9.72 -13.87 -21.74
CA ILE A 640 -10.58 -14.66 -22.61
C ILE A 640 -9.84 -15.96 -22.97
N VAL A 641 -10.43 -17.10 -22.65
CA VAL A 641 -9.95 -18.42 -23.09
C VAL A 641 -10.94 -18.97 -24.11
N PRO A 642 -10.54 -19.12 -25.40
CA PRO A 642 -11.38 -19.74 -26.42
C PRO A 642 -11.71 -21.21 -26.08
N PRO A 643 -12.82 -21.77 -26.61
CA PRO A 643 -13.25 -23.13 -26.28
C PRO A 643 -12.18 -24.15 -26.64
N ARG A 644 -12.05 -25.21 -25.83
CA ARG A 644 -11.07 -26.30 -25.98
C ARG A 644 -9.59 -25.88 -25.98
N ARG A 645 -9.25 -24.64 -25.61
CA ARG A 645 -7.84 -24.19 -25.47
C ARG A 645 -7.22 -24.54 -24.11
N ALA A 646 -8.00 -24.86 -23.08
CA ALA A 646 -7.46 -25.45 -21.84
C ALA A 646 -7.42 -26.99 -21.95
N SER A 647 -6.36 -27.61 -21.42
CA SER A 647 -6.17 -29.08 -21.42
C SER A 647 -6.87 -29.78 -20.25
N MET A 648 -7.04 -29.08 -19.14
CA MET A 648 -7.72 -29.52 -17.93
C MET A 648 -8.40 -28.33 -17.24
N PRO A 649 -9.24 -28.53 -16.21
CA PRO A 649 -9.77 -27.42 -15.41
C PRO A 649 -8.66 -26.65 -14.69
N ILE A 650 -8.46 -25.37 -15.03
CA ILE A 650 -7.38 -24.51 -14.47
C ILE A 650 -7.99 -23.28 -13.79
N ARG A 651 -7.61 -23.02 -12.53
CA ARG A 651 -7.89 -21.74 -11.86
C ARG A 651 -6.86 -20.70 -12.32
N VAL A 652 -7.28 -19.72 -13.11
CA VAL A 652 -6.41 -18.63 -13.55
C VAL A 652 -6.55 -17.43 -12.61
N THR A 653 -5.41 -16.82 -12.28
CA THR A 653 -5.29 -15.65 -11.41
C THR A 653 -4.44 -14.56 -12.07
N CYS A 654 -4.81 -13.31 -11.84
CA CYS A 654 -4.12 -12.11 -12.34
C CYS A 654 -4.14 -11.01 -11.27
N ARG A 655 -3.01 -10.34 -11.01
CA ARG A 655 -2.89 -9.23 -10.04
C ARG A 655 -2.06 -8.08 -10.61
N LEU A 656 -2.41 -6.81 -10.31
CA LEU A 656 -1.49 -5.67 -10.56
C LEU A 656 -0.57 -5.47 -9.36
N VAL A 657 0.72 -5.68 -9.56
CA VAL A 657 1.78 -5.53 -8.56
C VAL A 657 2.34 -4.10 -8.58
N ARG A 658 2.76 -3.60 -7.41
CA ARG A 658 3.48 -2.32 -7.29
C ARG A 658 4.97 -2.57 -7.56
N PRO A 659 5.69 -1.75 -8.36
CA PRO A 659 7.10 -2.00 -8.69
C PRO A 659 8.00 -2.29 -7.50
N ASN A 660 7.81 -1.57 -6.38
CA ASN A 660 8.55 -1.76 -5.12
C ASN A 660 8.32 -3.13 -4.42
N LYS A 661 7.46 -4.00 -4.94
CA LYS A 661 7.25 -5.38 -4.45
C LYS A 661 7.91 -6.45 -5.34
N MET A 662 8.51 -6.07 -6.47
CA MET A 662 9.21 -6.99 -7.36
C MET A 662 10.69 -6.99 -7.04
N ALA A 663 11.36 -8.16 -7.14
CA ALA A 663 12.80 -8.25 -6.94
C ALA A 663 13.58 -7.51 -8.05
N ILE A 664 13.20 -7.72 -9.31
CA ILE A 664 13.83 -7.09 -10.48
C ILE A 664 12.73 -6.46 -11.37
N PRO A 665 12.53 -5.12 -11.34
CA PRO A 665 11.57 -4.45 -12.21
C PRO A 665 12.03 -4.48 -13.69
N PRO A 666 11.12 -4.26 -14.66
CA PRO A 666 11.47 -4.23 -16.07
C PRO A 666 12.52 -3.14 -16.37
N PRO A 667 13.55 -3.44 -17.19
CA PRO A 667 14.64 -2.51 -17.48
C PRO A 667 14.22 -1.45 -18.52
N LEU A 668 13.55 -0.40 -18.04
CA LEU A 668 13.09 0.73 -18.86
C LEU A 668 14.26 1.60 -19.35
N MET A 669 14.26 1.96 -20.64
CA MET A 669 15.18 2.93 -21.23
C MET A 669 14.71 4.38 -21.06
N GLU A 670 15.55 5.33 -21.44
CA GLU A 670 15.20 6.77 -21.42
C GLU A 670 13.94 7.07 -22.24
N GLY A 671 12.95 7.73 -21.62
CA GLY A 671 11.66 8.02 -22.23
C GLY A 671 10.66 6.86 -22.23
N GLU A 672 11.06 5.68 -21.72
CA GLU A 672 10.13 4.58 -21.49
C GLU A 672 9.47 4.69 -20.10
N SER A 673 8.20 4.32 -20.00
CA SER A 673 7.51 4.16 -18.72
C SER A 673 6.43 3.10 -18.80
N LEU A 674 6.06 2.56 -17.65
CA LEU A 674 4.96 1.61 -17.52
C LEU A 674 3.64 2.28 -17.94
N ALA A 675 2.98 1.76 -18.98
CA ALA A 675 1.70 2.27 -19.46
C ALA A 675 0.50 1.76 -18.61
N THR A 676 0.73 0.72 -17.80
CA THR A 676 -0.13 0.24 -16.72
C THR A 676 0.74 -0.40 -15.63
N ARG A 677 0.21 -0.69 -14.43
CA ARG A 677 1.01 -1.35 -13.37
C ARG A 677 1.44 -2.76 -13.84
N VAL A 678 2.51 -3.34 -13.31
CA VAL A 678 2.97 -4.68 -13.75
C VAL A 678 1.95 -5.76 -13.35
N ILE A 679 1.69 -6.71 -14.24
CA ILE A 679 0.72 -7.79 -14.06
C ILE A 679 1.45 -9.08 -13.66
N GLU A 680 1.05 -9.66 -12.54
CA GLU A 680 1.40 -11.00 -12.10
C GLU A 680 0.34 -11.99 -12.56
N MET A 681 0.76 -13.09 -13.18
CA MET A 681 -0.12 -14.17 -13.63
C MET A 681 0.13 -15.45 -12.84
N GLY A 682 -0.91 -16.25 -12.64
CA GLY A 682 -0.82 -17.58 -12.04
C GLY A 682 -1.86 -18.55 -12.62
N PRO A 683 -1.53 -19.83 -12.84
CA PRO A 683 -0.25 -20.47 -12.52
C PRO A 683 0.88 -20.06 -13.48
N VAL A 684 2.10 -19.94 -12.96
CA VAL A 684 3.30 -19.67 -13.76
C VAL A 684 3.65 -20.91 -14.58
N GLY A 685 4.00 -20.75 -15.85
CA GLY A 685 4.28 -21.87 -16.77
C GLY A 685 3.03 -22.63 -17.22
N ALA A 686 1.82 -22.12 -16.97
CA ALA A 686 0.59 -22.75 -17.43
C ALA A 686 0.47 -22.69 -18.96
N SER A 687 0.62 -23.85 -19.61
CA SER A 687 0.51 -24.02 -21.06
C SER A 687 -0.91 -24.33 -21.52
N PHE A 688 -1.36 -23.68 -22.59
CA PHE A 688 -2.66 -23.88 -23.23
C PHE A 688 -2.50 -24.64 -24.57
N LEU A 689 -3.57 -25.33 -25.01
CA LEU A 689 -3.70 -26.00 -26.32
C LEU A 689 -3.87 -24.99 -27.49
N GLY A 690 -3.37 -23.77 -27.32
CA GLY A 690 -3.44 -22.66 -28.26
C GLY A 690 -3.72 -21.33 -27.55
N PRO A 691 -3.69 -20.22 -28.31
CA PRO A 691 -3.63 -18.88 -27.73
C PRO A 691 -4.89 -18.48 -26.95
N VAL A 692 -4.64 -17.78 -25.83
CA VAL A 692 -5.61 -17.07 -24.99
C VAL A 692 -5.35 -15.57 -25.08
N LEU A 693 -6.38 -14.75 -24.84
CA LEU A 693 -6.34 -13.30 -25.06
C LEU A 693 -6.47 -12.55 -23.73
N ILE A 694 -5.59 -11.58 -23.48
CA ILE A 694 -5.64 -10.70 -22.31
C ILE A 694 -5.86 -9.25 -22.78
N ASP A 695 -7.07 -8.72 -22.56
CA ASP A 695 -7.45 -7.34 -22.83
C ASP A 695 -7.11 -6.49 -21.59
N ILE A 696 -6.19 -5.52 -21.73
CA ILE A 696 -5.66 -4.71 -20.62
C ILE A 696 -5.69 -3.21 -20.97
N PRO A 697 -6.20 -2.32 -20.10
CA PRO A 697 -6.24 -0.88 -20.37
C PRO A 697 -4.88 -0.21 -20.16
N HIS A 698 -4.52 0.72 -21.04
CA HIS A 698 -3.33 1.56 -20.93
C HIS A 698 -3.65 3.04 -20.69
N PHE A 699 -2.82 3.67 -19.87
CA PHE A 699 -3.00 5.05 -19.40
C PHE A 699 -1.98 6.03 -20.00
N ALA A 700 -0.93 5.53 -20.67
CA ALA A 700 -0.05 6.36 -21.47
C ALA A 700 -0.79 6.96 -22.69
N SER A 701 -0.48 8.22 -23.03
CA SER A 701 -0.98 8.87 -24.24
C SER A 701 -0.17 8.41 -25.46
N VAL A 702 -0.88 8.05 -26.53
CA VAL A 702 -0.33 7.64 -27.83
C VAL A 702 -0.82 8.59 -28.94
N ARG A 703 -1.24 9.80 -28.55
CA ARG A 703 -1.61 10.89 -29.47
C ARG A 703 -0.36 11.31 -30.26
N GLY A 704 -0.55 11.75 -31.51
CA GLY A 704 0.55 12.13 -32.43
C GLY A 704 1.16 10.98 -33.24
N ARG A 705 1.12 9.73 -32.75
CA ARG A 705 1.84 8.53 -33.28
C ARG A 705 3.35 8.50 -33.03
N ASP A 706 3.90 9.46 -32.30
CA ASP A 706 5.33 9.55 -31.94
C ASP A 706 5.76 8.45 -30.93
N ARG A 707 4.78 7.86 -30.24
CA ARG A 707 4.95 6.76 -29.28
C ARG A 707 4.24 5.49 -29.75
N GLU A 708 4.69 4.37 -29.20
CA GLU A 708 4.04 3.07 -29.30
C GLU A 708 3.84 2.43 -27.92
N ILE A 709 3.10 1.33 -27.89
CA ILE A 709 2.89 0.48 -26.72
C ILE A 709 3.48 -0.89 -27.02
N ILE A 710 4.33 -1.39 -26.13
CA ILE A 710 4.92 -2.73 -26.19
C ILE A 710 4.56 -3.55 -24.95
N ILE A 711 4.73 -4.86 -25.06
CA ILE A 711 4.54 -5.82 -23.97
C ILE A 711 5.90 -6.45 -23.69
N LEU A 712 6.33 -6.44 -22.43
CA LEU A 712 7.45 -7.23 -21.95
C LEU A 712 6.91 -8.43 -21.15
N ARG A 713 7.48 -9.62 -21.35
CA ARG A 713 7.24 -10.82 -20.53
C ARG A 713 8.47 -11.18 -19.70
N SER A 714 8.24 -11.80 -18.54
CA SER A 714 9.26 -12.37 -17.67
C SER A 714 8.79 -13.70 -17.10
N GLU A 715 9.45 -14.80 -17.48
CA GLU A 715 9.07 -16.16 -17.06
C GLU A 715 9.30 -16.38 -15.56
N ASN A 716 10.36 -15.79 -15.02
CA ASN A 716 10.91 -16.07 -13.70
C ASN A 716 11.09 -14.84 -12.80
N GLY A 717 10.62 -13.66 -13.24
CA GLY A 717 10.77 -12.40 -12.50
C GLY A 717 12.18 -11.79 -12.48
N GLU A 718 13.17 -12.42 -13.14
CA GLU A 718 14.55 -11.93 -13.21
C GLU A 718 14.88 -11.34 -14.58
N THR A 719 14.50 -12.03 -15.65
CA THR A 719 14.83 -11.64 -17.03
C THR A 719 13.60 -11.17 -17.78
N TRP A 720 13.74 -10.08 -18.55
CA TRP A 720 12.65 -9.44 -19.29
C TRP A 720 12.94 -9.48 -20.79
N LYS A 721 11.92 -9.80 -21.60
CA LYS A 721 12.01 -9.88 -23.07
C LYS A 721 10.77 -9.24 -23.70
N GLU A 722 10.91 -8.63 -24.87
CA GLU A 722 9.77 -8.14 -25.66
C GLU A 722 8.93 -9.34 -26.11
N HIS A 723 7.63 -9.31 -25.80
CA HIS A 723 6.68 -10.37 -26.13
C HIS A 723 6.21 -10.17 -27.58
N ASP A 724 6.49 -11.14 -28.44
CA ASP A 724 6.11 -11.07 -29.85
C ASP A 724 4.61 -11.40 -29.99
N ASN A 725 3.82 -10.38 -30.34
CA ASN A 725 2.37 -10.47 -30.56
C ASN A 725 2.04 -10.88 -32.03
N ALA A 726 3.06 -11.18 -32.85
CA ALA A 726 2.88 -11.63 -34.23
C ALA A 726 2.20 -13.00 -34.26
N ALA A 727 1.10 -13.11 -34.99
CA ALA A 727 0.25 -14.29 -34.97
C ALA A 727 0.82 -15.45 -35.80
N ASP A 728 1.01 -16.62 -35.17
CA ASP A 728 0.95 -17.90 -35.88
C ASP A 728 -0.50 -18.21 -36.31
N ASN A 729 -0.91 -17.58 -37.41
CA ASN A 729 -1.94 -18.05 -38.34
C ASN A 729 -3.36 -18.32 -37.77
N ASP A 730 -3.93 -17.46 -36.91
CA ASP A 730 -5.33 -17.57 -36.46
C ASP A 730 -6.08 -16.22 -36.42
N ASP A 731 -6.36 -15.65 -37.60
CA ASP A 731 -7.16 -14.41 -37.79
C ASP A 731 -8.55 -14.49 -37.16
N SER A 732 -9.08 -15.68 -36.89
CA SER A 732 -10.38 -15.85 -36.24
C SER A 732 -10.40 -15.27 -34.82
N LEU A 733 -9.25 -15.29 -34.13
CA LEU A 733 -9.11 -14.82 -32.75
C LEU A 733 -8.88 -13.31 -32.68
N LEU A 734 -8.17 -12.73 -33.65
CA LEU A 734 -8.02 -11.27 -33.76
C LEU A 734 -9.37 -10.58 -33.98
N ASN A 735 -10.25 -11.22 -34.75
CA ASN A 735 -11.63 -10.76 -35.00
C ASN A 735 -12.59 -10.95 -33.80
N THR A 736 -12.14 -11.44 -32.64
CA THR A 736 -13.01 -11.48 -31.44
C THR A 736 -13.30 -10.05 -30.95
N PRO A 737 -14.57 -9.60 -30.95
CA PRO A 737 -14.87 -8.18 -30.78
C PRO A 737 -14.44 -7.66 -29.41
N PHE A 738 -13.85 -6.48 -29.40
CA PHE A 738 -13.64 -5.71 -28.19
C PHE A 738 -14.99 -5.42 -27.53
N ASP A 739 -15.02 -5.55 -26.20
CA ASP A 739 -16.24 -5.40 -25.42
C ASP A 739 -16.64 -3.92 -25.37
N SER A 740 -17.82 -3.60 -25.91
CA SER A 740 -18.25 -2.21 -26.14
C SER A 740 -18.28 -1.38 -24.85
N ASN A 741 -18.63 -2.00 -23.73
CA ASN A 741 -18.68 -1.35 -22.41
C ASN A 741 -17.27 -1.07 -21.85
N MET A 742 -16.31 -1.97 -22.11
CA MET A 742 -14.91 -1.74 -21.72
C MET A 742 -14.23 -0.71 -22.61
N SER A 743 -14.55 -0.72 -23.91
CA SER A 743 -14.06 0.24 -24.90
C SER A 743 -14.59 1.65 -24.64
N SER A 744 -15.85 1.81 -24.23
CA SER A 744 -16.40 3.12 -23.84
C SER A 744 -15.80 3.63 -22.52
N LEU A 745 -15.65 2.77 -21.49
CA LEU A 745 -15.04 3.14 -20.20
C LEU A 745 -13.59 3.61 -20.31
N HIS A 746 -12.82 3.10 -21.27
CA HIS A 746 -11.39 3.41 -21.43
C HIS A 746 -11.07 4.19 -22.71
N SER A 747 -12.05 4.80 -23.38
CA SER A 747 -11.86 5.57 -24.62
C SER A 747 -11.10 4.78 -25.71
N GLY A 748 -11.35 3.47 -25.82
CA GLY A 748 -10.70 2.55 -26.75
C GLY A 748 -9.25 2.12 -26.42
N ARG A 749 -8.69 2.55 -25.28
CA ARG A 749 -7.27 2.37 -24.90
C ARG A 749 -6.97 0.98 -24.32
N ILE A 750 -7.23 -0.07 -25.10
CA ILE A 750 -7.04 -1.47 -24.69
C ILE A 750 -5.91 -2.11 -25.51
N SER A 751 -4.88 -2.60 -24.83
CA SER A 751 -3.84 -3.45 -25.40
C SER A 751 -4.23 -4.93 -25.22
N ARG A 752 -4.21 -5.69 -26.32
CA ARG A 752 -4.46 -7.14 -26.32
C ARG A 752 -3.13 -7.90 -26.35
N ILE A 753 -2.92 -8.77 -25.36
CA ILE A 753 -1.82 -9.76 -25.34
C ILE A 753 -2.37 -11.08 -25.88
N VAL A 754 -1.62 -11.75 -26.76
CA VAL A 754 -1.95 -13.07 -27.30
C VAL A 754 -0.88 -14.07 -26.84
N THR A 755 -1.23 -15.04 -26.00
CA THR A 755 -0.23 -16.00 -25.47
C THR A 755 -0.79 -17.42 -25.36
N SER A 756 0.06 -18.42 -25.56
CA SER A 756 -0.26 -19.84 -25.29
C SER A 756 0.31 -20.34 -23.96
N GLU A 757 0.96 -19.47 -23.20
CA GLU A 757 1.66 -19.76 -21.94
C GLU A 757 1.57 -18.55 -20.99
N PHE A 758 1.48 -18.79 -19.68
CA PHE A 758 1.57 -17.71 -18.68
C PHE A 758 2.99 -17.53 -18.11
N PRO A 759 3.71 -16.44 -18.47
CA PRO A 759 4.90 -16.00 -17.73
C PRO A 759 4.51 -15.55 -16.32
N GLN A 760 5.47 -15.45 -15.40
CA GLN A 760 5.21 -14.90 -14.06
C GLN A 760 4.74 -13.45 -14.11
N TYR A 761 5.35 -12.62 -14.98
CA TYR A 761 4.97 -11.21 -15.15
C TYR A 761 4.80 -10.76 -16.61
N PHE A 762 3.81 -9.89 -16.83
CA PHE A 762 3.68 -9.03 -18.00
C PHE A 762 3.79 -7.56 -17.60
N ALA A 763 4.55 -6.76 -18.35
CA ALA A 763 4.63 -5.31 -18.19
C ALA A 763 4.30 -4.63 -19.51
N ILE A 764 3.28 -3.77 -19.52
CA ILE A 764 2.98 -2.92 -20.69
C ILE A 764 3.76 -1.62 -20.56
N VAL A 765 4.56 -1.30 -21.57
CA VAL A 765 5.48 -0.16 -21.59
C VAL A 765 5.13 0.76 -22.76
N THR A 766 5.16 2.07 -22.55
CA THR A 766 5.18 3.04 -23.66
C THR A 766 6.62 3.42 -23.97
N ARG A 767 7.00 3.36 -25.25
CA ARG A 767 8.29 3.86 -25.76
C ARG A 767 8.08 4.82 -26.93
N ILE A 768 9.14 5.53 -27.32
CA ILE A 768 9.19 6.29 -28.58
C ILE A 768 9.10 5.29 -29.73
N LYS A 769 8.36 5.61 -30.80
CA LYS A 769 8.10 4.68 -31.89
C LYS A 769 9.38 4.16 -32.56
N GLN A 770 9.45 2.86 -32.80
CA GLN A 770 10.65 2.17 -33.31
C GLN A 770 10.35 1.29 -34.52
N GLU A 771 10.89 1.64 -35.70
CA GLU A 771 10.76 0.82 -36.90
C GLU A 771 11.81 -0.31 -36.87
N VAL A 772 11.39 -1.56 -36.65
CA VAL A 772 12.28 -2.72 -36.50
C VAL A 772 12.22 -3.63 -37.73
N HIS A 773 13.37 -3.87 -38.39
CA HIS A 773 13.49 -4.84 -39.48
C HIS A 773 14.68 -5.79 -39.27
N VAL A 774 14.64 -6.97 -39.88
CA VAL A 774 15.77 -7.92 -39.86
C VAL A 774 16.68 -7.66 -41.07
N ILE A 775 17.85 -7.08 -40.82
CA ILE A 775 18.84 -6.69 -41.85
C ILE A 775 20.05 -7.63 -41.80
N GLY A 776 20.58 -8.02 -42.96
CA GLY A 776 21.69 -8.96 -43.09
C GLY A 776 22.75 -8.54 -44.13
N SER A 777 23.39 -9.54 -44.74
CA SER A 777 24.45 -9.39 -45.76
C SER A 777 24.04 -8.53 -46.95
N GLU A 778 22.79 -8.63 -47.39
CA GLU A 778 22.27 -7.92 -48.57
C GLU A 778 22.12 -6.41 -48.36
N GLY A 779 22.29 -5.92 -47.12
CA GLY A 779 21.95 -4.55 -46.74
C GLY A 779 20.45 -4.37 -46.53
N GLY A 780 20.00 -3.12 -46.55
CA GLY A 780 18.60 -2.75 -46.33
C GLY A 780 18.41 -1.25 -46.09
N ILE A 781 17.14 -0.82 -46.02
CA ILE A 781 16.76 0.57 -45.76
C ILE A 781 15.71 0.61 -44.65
N LEU A 782 15.90 1.50 -43.68
CA LEU A 782 14.89 1.89 -42.70
C LEU A 782 14.46 3.33 -42.97
N VAL A 783 13.15 3.61 -42.88
CA VAL A 783 12.56 4.95 -42.98
C VAL A 783 11.63 5.13 -41.78
N SER A 784 11.69 6.26 -41.09
CA SER A 784 10.76 6.52 -39.96
C SER A 784 9.36 6.86 -40.48
N SER A 785 8.32 6.21 -39.93
CA SER A 785 6.94 6.60 -40.23
C SER A 785 6.47 7.86 -39.49
N VAL A 786 7.17 8.28 -38.44
CA VAL A 786 6.92 9.54 -37.71
C VAL A 786 7.53 10.72 -38.47
N ALA A 787 8.76 10.55 -38.96
CA ALA A 787 9.47 11.55 -39.74
C ALA A 787 9.94 10.94 -41.07
N PRO A 788 9.12 10.92 -42.15
CA PRO A 788 9.46 10.30 -43.43
C PRO A 788 10.69 10.87 -44.17
N GLN A 789 11.27 11.97 -43.67
CA GLN A 789 12.54 12.50 -44.14
C GLN A 789 13.76 11.83 -43.50
N VAL A 790 13.57 11.11 -42.39
CA VAL A 790 14.58 10.34 -41.66
C VAL A 790 14.72 8.95 -42.26
N GLN A 791 15.94 8.63 -42.70
CA GLN A 791 16.28 7.37 -43.36
C GLN A 791 17.64 6.86 -42.91
N ALA A 792 17.78 5.53 -42.76
CA ALA A 792 19.04 4.84 -42.56
C ALA A 792 19.25 3.79 -43.66
N VAL A 793 20.39 3.86 -44.36
CA VAL A 793 20.74 2.99 -45.49
C VAL A 793 21.95 2.13 -45.11
N PHE A 794 21.74 0.82 -45.12
CA PHE A 794 22.75 -0.20 -44.82
C PHE A 794 23.25 -0.78 -46.15
N PRO A 795 24.47 -0.45 -46.61
CA PRO A 795 24.99 -1.01 -47.86
C PRO A 795 25.32 -2.51 -47.74
N PRO A 796 25.31 -3.27 -48.85
CA PRO A 796 25.63 -4.70 -48.84
C PRO A 796 26.98 -4.99 -48.16
N GLY A 797 26.98 -5.91 -47.21
CA GLY A 797 28.13 -6.26 -46.37
C GLY A 797 28.40 -5.33 -45.17
N ALA A 798 27.52 -4.38 -44.84
CA ALA A 798 27.63 -3.62 -43.58
C ALA A 798 27.38 -4.50 -42.34
N LEU A 799 26.54 -5.53 -42.49
CA LEU A 799 26.24 -6.56 -41.50
C LEU A 799 26.60 -7.95 -42.06
N THR A 800 27.23 -8.79 -41.24
CA THR A 800 27.66 -10.15 -41.59
C THR A 800 26.69 -11.24 -41.13
N LYS A 801 25.73 -10.90 -40.27
CA LYS A 801 24.67 -11.79 -39.77
C LYS A 801 23.33 -11.04 -39.80
N LYS A 802 22.24 -11.76 -40.10
CA LYS A 802 20.87 -11.23 -39.99
C LYS A 802 20.58 -10.89 -38.52
N ILE A 803 20.22 -9.64 -38.23
CA ILE A 803 19.86 -9.16 -36.89
C ILE A 803 18.63 -8.24 -36.97
N LYS A 804 17.79 -8.21 -35.90
CA LYS A 804 16.79 -7.14 -35.72
C LYS A 804 17.55 -5.81 -35.50
N VAL A 805 17.25 -4.79 -36.31
CA VAL A 805 17.78 -3.42 -36.21
C VAL A 805 16.60 -2.48 -36.10
N GLY A 806 16.64 -1.55 -35.14
CA GLY A 806 15.61 -0.55 -34.89
C GLY A 806 16.04 0.85 -35.29
N LEU A 807 15.15 1.60 -35.94
CA LEU A 807 15.29 3.04 -36.17
C LEU A 807 14.20 3.78 -35.38
N GLN A 808 14.59 4.58 -34.39
CA GLN A 808 13.71 5.53 -33.70
C GLN A 808 13.93 6.94 -34.28
N ALA A 809 12.88 7.75 -34.38
CA ALA A 809 12.99 9.18 -34.64
C ALA A 809 12.08 9.95 -33.67
N HIS A 810 12.68 10.66 -32.72
CA HIS A 810 12.00 11.46 -31.71
C HIS A 810 11.93 12.91 -32.16
N VAL A 811 10.74 13.35 -32.56
CA VAL A 811 10.50 14.72 -33.05
C VAL A 811 10.33 15.66 -31.86
N ILE A 812 11.21 16.64 -31.73
CA ILE A 812 11.15 17.65 -30.66
C ILE A 812 10.38 18.88 -31.19
N PRO A 813 9.32 19.35 -30.51
CA PRO A 813 8.58 20.53 -30.93
C PRO A 813 9.47 21.79 -31.01
N PRO A 814 9.39 22.57 -32.11
CA PRO A 814 10.12 23.84 -32.21
C PRO A 814 9.74 24.82 -31.09
N GLU A 815 8.48 24.80 -30.63
CA GLU A 815 7.98 25.63 -29.53
C GLU A 815 8.72 25.32 -28.20
N SER A 816 8.88 24.04 -27.84
CA SER A 816 9.65 23.63 -26.67
C SER A 816 11.11 24.09 -26.74
N THR A 817 11.70 24.00 -27.94
CA THR A 817 13.08 24.44 -28.20
C THR A 817 13.22 25.95 -28.02
N ALA A 818 12.36 26.73 -28.68
CA ALA A 818 12.35 28.19 -28.63
C ALA A 818 12.05 28.72 -27.22
N LYS A 819 11.26 27.99 -26.42
CA LYS A 819 10.95 28.33 -25.04
C LYS A 819 12.10 28.02 -24.08
N LEU A 820 12.74 26.86 -24.19
CA LEU A 820 13.80 26.46 -23.25
C LEU A 820 15.15 27.13 -23.57
N LEU A 821 15.49 27.29 -24.84
CA LEU A 821 16.80 27.74 -25.32
C LEU A 821 16.75 29.08 -26.09
N GLY A 822 15.57 29.67 -26.25
CA GLY A 822 15.36 30.90 -27.00
C GLY A 822 15.23 30.69 -28.51
N ASN A 823 14.73 31.73 -29.20
CA ASN A 823 14.50 31.73 -30.66
C ASN A 823 15.77 31.57 -31.53
N CYS A 824 16.97 31.58 -30.94
CA CYS A 824 18.26 31.51 -31.63
C CYS A 824 18.81 30.08 -31.79
N VAL A 825 18.00 29.06 -31.48
CA VAL A 825 18.35 27.64 -31.56
C VAL A 825 17.29 26.89 -32.38
N ALA A 826 17.75 26.05 -33.30
CA ALA A 826 16.91 25.13 -34.06
C ALA A 826 17.41 23.69 -33.91
N VAL A 827 16.50 22.73 -33.93
CA VAL A 827 16.82 21.30 -33.80
C VAL A 827 16.16 20.46 -34.89
N SER A 828 16.80 19.34 -35.21
CA SER A 828 16.23 18.23 -35.97
C SER A 828 15.58 17.21 -35.01
N PRO A 829 14.88 16.18 -35.50
CA PRO A 829 14.52 15.00 -34.70
C PRO A 829 15.78 14.26 -34.20
N VAL A 830 15.73 13.75 -32.98
CA VAL A 830 16.78 12.84 -32.46
C VAL A 830 16.58 11.46 -33.09
N ILE A 831 17.64 10.90 -33.66
CA ILE A 831 17.65 9.52 -34.18
C ILE A 831 18.31 8.60 -33.16
N THR A 832 17.72 7.43 -32.92
CA THR A 832 18.39 6.29 -32.26
C THR A 832 18.49 5.12 -33.24
N ILE A 833 19.66 4.47 -33.29
CA ILE A 833 19.85 3.18 -33.97
C ILE A 833 20.06 2.10 -32.92
N GLU A 834 19.12 1.16 -32.81
CA GLU A 834 19.21 0.03 -31.88
C GLU A 834 19.60 -1.28 -32.60
N PRO A 835 20.36 -2.18 -31.97
CA PRO A 835 20.99 -2.04 -30.65
C PRO A 835 22.18 -1.07 -30.67
N ARG A 836 22.22 -0.11 -29.74
CA ARG A 836 23.31 0.87 -29.56
C ARG A 836 24.66 0.21 -29.22
N ARG A 837 25.76 0.97 -29.42
CA ARG A 837 27.18 0.56 -29.21
C ARG A 837 27.69 -0.56 -30.15
N ARG A 838 27.02 -0.83 -31.27
CA ARG A 838 27.44 -1.87 -32.23
C ARG A 838 28.24 -1.27 -33.38
N LYS A 839 29.41 -1.84 -33.69
CA LYS A 839 30.22 -1.45 -34.86
C LYS A 839 29.77 -2.19 -36.12
N PHE A 840 29.68 -1.49 -37.24
CA PHE A 840 29.37 -2.04 -38.56
C PHE A 840 30.65 -2.36 -39.36
N HIS A 841 30.58 -3.32 -40.29
CA HIS A 841 31.73 -3.73 -41.12
C HIS A 841 31.99 -2.77 -42.29
N LYS A 842 30.97 -2.01 -42.71
CA LYS A 842 31.03 -0.88 -43.63
C LYS A 842 30.27 0.29 -43.01
N PRO A 843 30.61 1.55 -43.33
CA PRO A 843 29.81 2.68 -42.90
C PRO A 843 28.38 2.58 -43.45
N ILE A 844 27.41 2.99 -42.64
CA ILE A 844 26.00 3.17 -43.01
C ILE A 844 25.73 4.65 -43.26
N SER A 845 24.78 4.97 -44.15
CA SER A 845 24.40 6.36 -44.43
C SER A 845 23.12 6.73 -43.69
N LEU A 846 23.11 7.90 -43.03
CA LEU A 846 21.96 8.44 -42.32
C LEU A 846 21.54 9.76 -42.98
N THR A 847 20.24 9.97 -43.11
CA THR A 847 19.64 11.19 -43.66
C THR A 847 18.67 11.77 -42.63
N LEU A 848 18.77 13.09 -42.41
CA LEU A 848 17.95 13.87 -41.48
C LEU A 848 17.35 15.09 -42.19
N PRO A 849 16.20 15.60 -41.75
CA PRO A 849 15.80 16.96 -42.09
C PRO A 849 16.77 17.98 -41.46
N VAL A 850 16.97 19.09 -42.16
CA VAL A 850 17.64 20.28 -41.65
C VAL A 850 16.88 20.85 -40.42
N PRO A 851 17.57 21.33 -39.35
CA PRO A 851 16.93 21.96 -38.20
C PRO A 851 16.05 23.17 -38.57
N GLN A 852 14.86 23.26 -37.98
CA GLN A 852 13.91 24.35 -38.20
C GLN A 852 13.63 25.14 -36.92
N ALA A 853 13.66 26.47 -37.00
CA ALA A 853 13.30 27.36 -35.89
C ALA A 853 11.77 27.57 -35.81
N ALA A 854 11.24 27.80 -34.60
CA ALA A 854 9.80 28.03 -34.40
C ALA A 854 9.27 29.26 -35.16
N ASN A 855 10.09 30.32 -35.23
CA ASN A 855 9.76 31.54 -35.96
C ASN A 855 10.39 31.51 -37.37
N LYS A 856 9.55 31.54 -38.41
CA LYS A 856 9.94 31.51 -39.84
C LYS A 856 10.81 32.69 -40.34
N GLY A 857 11.25 33.58 -39.44
CA GLY A 857 12.18 34.67 -39.73
C GLY A 857 13.65 34.24 -39.78
N MET A 858 14.03 33.09 -39.22
CA MET A 858 15.38 32.54 -39.39
C MET A 858 15.44 31.68 -40.66
N ILE A 859 15.68 32.31 -41.80
CA ILE A 859 15.96 31.62 -43.07
C ILE A 859 17.43 31.21 -43.06
N ASN A 860 17.70 30.01 -42.53
CA ASN A 860 19.03 29.42 -42.54
C ASN A 860 19.32 28.80 -43.92
N ASN A 861 19.98 29.54 -44.81
CA ASN A 861 20.47 29.02 -46.09
C ASN A 861 21.76 28.22 -45.87
N TYR A 862 21.65 26.89 -45.75
CA TYR A 862 22.80 26.00 -45.58
C TYR A 862 23.48 25.70 -46.93
N GLY A 863 24.60 26.36 -47.20
CA GLY A 863 25.45 26.09 -48.36
C GLY A 863 26.92 26.43 -48.09
N GLY A 864 27.81 25.47 -48.30
CA GLY A 864 29.24 25.57 -47.92
C GLY A 864 29.49 25.11 -46.48
N GLU A 865 30.63 25.51 -45.91
CA GLU A 865 30.94 25.27 -44.49
C GLU A 865 29.98 26.09 -43.61
N THR A 866 29.23 25.40 -42.73
CA THR A 866 28.15 26.00 -41.94
C THR A 866 28.53 26.02 -40.44
N PRO A 867 29.12 27.13 -39.93
CA PRO A 867 29.81 27.12 -38.63
C PRO A 867 28.90 26.95 -37.41
N THR A 868 27.60 27.20 -37.54
CA THR A 868 26.60 27.11 -36.46
C THR A 868 25.91 25.75 -36.36
N LEU A 869 25.96 24.93 -37.41
CA LEU A 869 25.37 23.59 -37.39
C LEU A 869 26.29 22.62 -36.65
N ARG A 870 25.71 21.79 -35.79
CA ARG A 870 26.42 20.79 -34.98
C ARG A 870 25.76 19.43 -35.12
N LEU A 871 26.55 18.41 -35.46
CA LEU A 871 26.17 17.00 -35.34
C LEU A 871 26.62 16.48 -33.98
N LEU A 872 25.64 16.15 -33.14
CA LEU A 872 25.86 15.54 -31.84
C LEU A 872 25.69 14.02 -31.94
N CYS A 873 26.57 13.30 -31.25
CA CYS A 873 26.52 11.85 -31.08
C CYS A 873 26.27 11.51 -29.60
N SER A 874 25.56 10.40 -29.33
CA SER A 874 25.58 9.77 -28.01
C SER A 874 25.69 8.25 -28.10
N ILE A 875 26.81 7.71 -27.62
CA ILE A 875 27.06 6.26 -27.55
C ILE A 875 26.53 5.61 -26.26
N ALA A 876 25.83 6.35 -25.39
CA ALA A 876 25.20 5.81 -24.18
C ALA A 876 24.23 4.66 -24.55
N GLY A 877 24.29 3.54 -23.84
CA GLY A 877 23.60 2.28 -24.21
C GLY A 877 22.83 1.68 -23.05
N GLY A 878 21.76 0.95 -23.35
CA GLY A 878 20.85 0.40 -22.33
C GLY A 878 20.17 1.53 -21.54
N THR A 879 20.22 1.42 -20.21
CA THR A 879 19.61 2.34 -19.22
C THR A 879 20.48 3.53 -18.82
N SER A 880 21.66 3.71 -19.43
CA SER A 880 22.53 4.87 -19.16
C SER A 880 21.97 6.15 -19.78
N GLU A 881 21.98 7.26 -19.02
CA GLU A 881 21.57 8.59 -19.52
C GLU A 881 22.40 9.04 -20.76
N ALA A 882 21.76 9.76 -21.68
CA ALA A 882 22.38 10.27 -22.90
C ALA A 882 23.44 11.35 -22.61
N GLN A 883 24.67 11.06 -23.02
CA GLN A 883 25.81 11.99 -22.99
C GLN A 883 26.10 12.44 -24.43
N TRP A 884 26.02 13.74 -24.70
CA TRP A 884 26.16 14.30 -26.05
C TRP A 884 27.58 14.81 -26.31
N GLU A 885 28.15 14.44 -27.46
CA GLU A 885 29.48 14.86 -27.93
C GLU A 885 29.37 15.50 -29.32
N ASP A 886 30.04 16.64 -29.57
CA ASP A 886 30.13 17.25 -30.90
C ASP A 886 31.10 16.46 -31.78
N VAL A 887 30.58 15.80 -32.82
CA VAL A 887 31.36 15.00 -33.78
C VAL A 887 31.51 15.68 -35.15
N THR A 888 31.03 16.93 -35.30
CA THR A 888 31.00 17.67 -36.58
C THR A 888 32.36 17.75 -37.26
N GLY A 889 33.44 17.94 -36.49
CA GLY A 889 34.81 18.00 -37.02
C GLY A 889 35.40 16.65 -37.47
N SER A 890 34.70 15.53 -37.23
CA SER A 890 35.15 14.18 -37.57
C SER A 890 34.29 13.47 -38.63
N THR A 891 33.09 14.00 -38.90
CA THR A 891 32.06 13.36 -39.73
C THR A 891 31.54 14.37 -40.76
N PRO A 892 31.89 14.26 -42.06
CA PRO A 892 31.47 15.22 -43.07
C PRO A 892 29.96 15.18 -43.33
N LEU A 893 29.37 16.35 -43.53
CA LEU A 893 27.94 16.56 -43.77
C LEU A 893 27.66 16.93 -45.24
N ASN A 894 26.80 16.17 -45.90
CA ASN A 894 26.38 16.40 -47.28
C ASN A 894 24.93 16.95 -47.31
N PHE A 895 24.75 18.16 -47.85
CA PHE A 895 23.45 18.84 -47.91
C PHE A 895 22.74 18.57 -49.25
N MET A 896 21.47 18.17 -49.19
CA MET A 896 20.62 17.92 -50.37
C MET A 896 19.16 18.26 -50.05
N ASN A 897 18.59 19.28 -50.71
CA ASN A 897 17.16 19.65 -50.69
C ASN A 897 16.52 19.56 -49.27
N ASP A 898 16.93 20.47 -48.38
CA ASP A 898 16.51 20.59 -46.98
C ASP A 898 16.79 19.35 -46.10
N LYS A 899 17.68 18.46 -46.55
CA LYS A 899 18.18 17.32 -45.78
C LYS A 899 19.70 17.36 -45.64
N VAL A 900 20.17 16.82 -44.53
CA VAL A 900 21.58 16.56 -44.25
C VAL A 900 21.79 15.05 -44.27
N SER A 901 22.83 14.59 -44.96
CA SER A 901 23.23 13.18 -44.97
C SER A 901 24.69 13.04 -44.54
N PHE A 902 24.98 12.00 -43.77
CA PHE A 902 26.35 11.67 -43.33
C PHE A 902 26.51 10.16 -43.19
N THR A 903 27.73 9.70 -42.90
CA THR A 903 28.01 8.27 -42.71
C THR A 903 28.58 7.97 -41.32
N THR A 904 28.25 6.80 -40.76
CA THR A 904 28.75 6.34 -39.45
C THR A 904 29.12 4.85 -39.50
N THR A 905 30.09 4.44 -38.69
CA THR A 905 30.47 3.03 -38.50
C THR A 905 29.94 2.43 -37.19
N VAL A 906 29.17 3.19 -36.39
CA VAL A 906 28.69 2.77 -35.06
C VAL A 906 27.19 3.12 -34.89
N SER A 907 26.42 2.20 -34.28
CA SER A 907 25.05 2.49 -33.82
C SER A 907 25.06 3.30 -32.53
N ALA A 908 24.44 4.47 -32.57
CA ALA A 908 24.41 5.47 -31.52
C ALA A 908 23.11 6.29 -31.64
N ARG A 909 22.96 7.32 -30.81
CA ARG A 909 22.04 8.41 -31.07
C ARG A 909 22.72 9.52 -31.85
N PHE A 910 21.99 10.17 -32.75
CA PHE A 910 22.46 11.28 -33.57
C PHE A 910 21.44 12.42 -33.58
N TRP A 911 21.92 13.65 -33.54
CA TRP A 911 21.06 14.83 -33.50
C TRP A 911 21.76 16.03 -34.16
N LEU A 912 21.10 16.70 -35.09
CA LEU A 912 21.56 17.99 -35.64
C LEU A 912 20.92 19.15 -34.87
N MET A 913 21.76 20.09 -34.43
CA MET A 913 21.37 21.28 -33.69
C MET A 913 22.08 22.49 -34.31
N ASP A 914 21.32 23.52 -34.69
CA ASP A 914 21.88 24.80 -35.17
C ASP A 914 21.91 25.79 -34.01
N CYS A 915 23.10 26.29 -33.67
CA CYS A 915 23.30 27.21 -32.57
C CYS A 915 24.55 28.07 -32.76
N ARG A 916 24.48 29.34 -32.35
CA ARG A 916 25.62 30.27 -32.38
C ARG A 916 26.62 30.07 -31.23
N ASN A 917 26.20 29.49 -30.11
CA ASN A 917 27.04 29.30 -28.92
C ASN A 917 27.54 27.84 -28.81
N ILE A 918 28.55 27.51 -29.60
CA ILE A 918 29.07 26.14 -29.81
C ILE A 918 29.45 25.44 -28.49
N GLN A 919 30.04 26.15 -27.52
CA GLN A 919 30.58 25.55 -26.29
C GLN A 919 29.49 24.99 -25.37
N GLU A 920 28.31 25.60 -25.32
CA GLU A 920 27.20 25.15 -24.47
C GLU A 920 26.34 24.07 -25.15
N VAL A 921 26.56 23.74 -26.44
CA VAL A 921 25.67 22.87 -27.22
C VAL A 921 25.42 21.50 -26.58
N PRO A 922 26.44 20.74 -26.09
CA PRO A 922 26.21 19.47 -25.40
C PRO A 922 25.30 19.57 -24.17
N LYS A 923 25.40 20.68 -23.42
CA LYS A 923 24.59 20.95 -22.23
C LYS A 923 23.17 21.36 -22.61
N MET A 924 23.00 22.29 -23.54
CA MET A 924 21.69 22.68 -24.08
C MET A 924 20.94 21.48 -24.69
N ALA A 925 21.66 20.60 -25.39
CA ALA A 925 21.13 19.33 -25.89
C ALA A 925 20.70 18.40 -24.74
N THR A 926 21.52 18.24 -23.70
CA THR A 926 21.18 17.44 -22.51
C THR A 926 19.91 17.94 -21.81
N GLU A 927 19.80 19.26 -21.61
CA GLU A 927 18.65 19.90 -20.96
C GLU A 927 17.36 19.77 -21.79
N LEU A 928 17.42 20.06 -23.10
CA LEU A 928 16.28 19.95 -24.02
C LEU A 928 15.84 18.50 -24.25
N TYR A 929 16.79 17.57 -24.40
CA TYR A 929 16.47 16.14 -24.54
C TYR A 929 15.73 15.65 -23.29
N ARG A 930 16.25 15.96 -22.09
CA ARG A 930 15.63 15.60 -20.80
C ARG A 930 14.21 16.17 -20.63
N GLU A 931 13.94 17.38 -21.12
CA GLU A 931 12.58 17.95 -21.13
C GLU A 931 11.65 17.19 -22.08
N SER A 932 12.14 16.87 -23.28
CA SER A 932 11.36 16.16 -24.31
C SER A 932 11.06 14.69 -24.01
N LEU A 933 11.73 14.08 -23.01
CA LEU A 933 11.58 12.68 -22.63
C LEU A 933 10.42 12.43 -21.64
N TYR A 934 9.84 13.46 -21.02
CA TYR A 934 8.74 13.29 -20.06
C TYR A 934 7.55 12.54 -20.70
N VAL A 935 7.07 11.50 -20.02
CA VAL A 935 6.04 10.61 -20.59
C VAL A 935 4.64 11.20 -20.40
N PRO A 936 3.84 11.36 -21.47
CA PRO A 936 2.47 11.82 -21.37
C PRO A 936 1.53 10.69 -20.93
N PHE A 937 0.74 10.95 -19.89
CA PHE A 937 -0.33 10.09 -19.39
C PHE A 937 -1.69 10.77 -19.51
N ILE A 938 -2.73 9.98 -19.74
CA ILE A 938 -4.12 10.42 -19.71
C ILE A 938 -4.62 10.25 -18.27
N THR A 939 -5.21 11.32 -17.76
CA THR A 939 -5.54 11.52 -16.35
C THR A 939 -6.89 12.22 -16.19
N ASN A 940 -7.49 12.09 -15.02
CA ASN A 940 -8.59 12.96 -14.61
C ASN A 940 -8.30 13.63 -13.26
N PHE A 941 -8.88 14.82 -13.09
CA PHE A 941 -8.86 15.59 -11.86
C PHE A 941 -10.23 15.48 -11.20
N VAL A 942 -10.26 15.10 -9.93
CA VAL A 942 -11.47 15.12 -9.11
C VAL A 942 -11.27 16.11 -7.98
N ILE A 943 -12.28 16.95 -7.76
CA ILE A 943 -12.29 18.00 -6.74
C ILE A 943 -13.24 17.59 -5.62
N TYR A 944 -12.67 17.42 -4.43
CA TYR A 944 -13.40 17.15 -3.20
C TYR A 944 -13.45 18.38 -2.30
N SER A 945 -14.51 18.54 -1.51
CA SER A 945 -14.67 19.66 -0.57
C SER A 945 -15.17 19.22 0.80
N LYS A 946 -14.75 19.95 1.84
CA LYS A 946 -15.34 19.90 3.18
C LYS A 946 -15.57 21.33 3.67
N ARG A 947 -16.83 21.73 3.79
CA ARG A 947 -17.24 23.07 4.28
C ARG A 947 -17.40 23.02 5.79
N LEU A 948 -16.64 23.88 6.50
CA LEU A 948 -16.62 23.94 7.96
C LEU A 948 -17.35 25.18 8.50
N GLU A 949 -17.35 26.25 7.72
CA GLU A 949 -18.00 27.53 8.03
C GLU A 949 -18.63 28.10 6.75
N GLU A 950 -19.46 29.15 6.85
CA GLU A 950 -20.07 29.76 5.66
C GLU A 950 -19.02 30.33 4.70
N ILE A 951 -17.97 30.94 5.27
CA ILE A 951 -16.93 31.70 4.58
C ILE A 951 -15.71 30.81 4.26
N GLU A 952 -15.52 29.66 4.94
CA GLU A 952 -14.31 28.83 4.82
C GLU A 952 -14.59 27.36 4.50
N ALA A 953 -13.88 26.84 3.50
CA ALA A 953 -13.92 25.43 3.11
C ALA A 953 -12.53 24.88 2.81
N THR A 954 -12.37 23.57 2.96
CA THR A 954 -11.16 22.85 2.56
C THR A 954 -11.42 22.17 1.22
N LEU A 955 -10.60 22.46 0.21
CA LEU A 955 -10.60 21.73 -1.06
C LEU A 955 -9.48 20.69 -1.06
N ARG A 956 -9.75 19.55 -1.70
CA ARG A 956 -8.75 18.53 -2.00
C ARG A 956 -8.86 18.13 -3.48
N ILE A 957 -7.79 18.35 -4.22
CA ILE A 957 -7.64 17.92 -5.60
C ILE A 957 -6.98 16.54 -5.61
N LEU A 958 -7.57 15.60 -6.34
CA LEU A 958 -7.02 14.28 -6.59
C LEU A 958 -6.82 14.11 -8.11
N CYS A 959 -5.57 13.95 -8.55
CA CYS A 959 -5.24 13.65 -9.94
C CYS A 959 -4.92 12.16 -10.10
N MET A 960 -5.79 11.43 -10.82
CA MET A 960 -5.73 9.98 -10.96
C MET A 960 -5.32 9.53 -12.37
N THR A 961 -4.68 8.36 -12.43
CA THR A 961 -4.40 7.60 -13.66
C THR A 961 -5.34 6.39 -13.75
N ASP A 962 -5.28 5.45 -12.80
CA ASP A 962 -6.26 4.36 -12.69
C ASP A 962 -7.48 4.78 -11.85
N SER A 963 -8.56 5.22 -12.53
CA SER A 963 -9.84 5.59 -11.90
C SER A 963 -10.52 4.36 -11.30
N ARG A 964 -10.51 4.27 -9.96
CA ARG A 964 -11.12 3.19 -9.18
C ARG A 964 -12.38 3.69 -8.49
N GLU A 965 -13.51 3.57 -9.16
CA GLU A 965 -14.80 3.90 -8.54
C GLU A 965 -15.09 2.93 -7.37
N GLY A 966 -15.57 3.47 -6.25
CA GLY A 966 -15.93 2.70 -5.05
C GLY A 966 -14.79 2.26 -4.12
N ILE A 967 -13.51 2.28 -4.52
CA ILE A 967 -12.42 1.78 -3.66
C ILE A 967 -11.98 2.84 -2.64
N ASN A 968 -12.66 2.87 -1.49
CA ASN A 968 -12.29 3.51 -0.22
C ASN A 968 -11.36 4.72 -0.36
N THR A 969 -11.87 5.81 -0.92
CA THR A 969 -11.21 7.11 -0.84
C THR A 969 -11.18 7.56 0.62
N LEU A 970 -10.01 7.96 1.11
CA LEU A 970 -9.86 8.64 2.41
C LEU A 970 -10.79 9.86 2.49
N GLU A 971 -11.02 10.49 1.34
CA GLU A 971 -11.98 11.57 1.13
C GLU A 971 -13.40 11.21 1.61
N ARG A 972 -13.89 9.98 1.38
CA ARG A 972 -15.20 9.53 1.93
C ARG A 972 -15.14 9.26 3.43
N GLN A 973 -14.03 8.72 3.93
CA GLN A 973 -13.84 8.45 5.37
C GLN A 973 -13.66 9.74 6.18
N GLU A 974 -13.14 10.79 5.55
CA GLU A 974 -12.98 12.14 6.09
C GLU A 974 -14.17 13.07 5.76
N GLU A 975 -15.27 12.53 5.22
CA GLU A 975 -16.54 13.24 4.92
C GLU A 975 -16.42 14.40 3.90
N PHE A 976 -15.49 14.30 2.94
CA PHE A 976 -15.44 15.22 1.80
C PHE A 976 -16.44 14.82 0.70
N SER A 977 -17.21 15.79 0.21
CA SER A 977 -18.11 15.66 -0.93
C SER A 977 -17.37 15.83 -2.26
N GLU A 978 -17.78 15.11 -3.31
CA GLU A 978 -17.26 15.30 -4.67
C GLU A 978 -18.02 16.44 -5.36
N ILE A 979 -17.31 17.49 -5.81
CA ILE A 979 -17.93 18.61 -6.55
C ILE A 979 -17.88 18.35 -8.06
N VAL A 980 -16.68 18.11 -8.61
CA VAL A 980 -16.45 18.04 -10.07
C VAL A 980 -15.33 17.06 -10.42
N LYS A 981 -15.55 16.34 -11.53
CA LYS A 981 -14.63 15.38 -12.16
C LYS A 981 -14.34 15.83 -13.60
N SER A 982 -13.06 15.86 -14.00
CA SER A 982 -12.66 16.26 -15.36
C SER A 982 -12.87 15.15 -16.40
N ARG A 983 -12.82 15.54 -17.68
CA ARG A 983 -12.60 14.62 -18.81
C ARG A 983 -11.14 14.13 -18.84
N ASP A 984 -10.82 13.22 -19.77
CA ASP A 984 -9.47 12.72 -20.09
C ASP A 984 -8.52 13.89 -20.50
N VAL A 985 -7.62 14.29 -19.59
CA VAL A 985 -6.60 15.33 -19.79
C VAL A 985 -5.20 14.72 -19.82
N GLU A 986 -4.34 15.24 -20.69
CA GLU A 986 -2.96 14.78 -20.84
C GLU A 986 -1.99 15.55 -19.92
N THR A 987 -1.29 14.82 -19.06
CA THR A 987 -0.31 15.33 -18.09
C THR A 987 1.04 14.61 -18.24
N LEU A 988 2.13 15.24 -17.80
CA LEU A 988 3.50 14.75 -17.99
C LEU A 988 4.08 14.20 -16.69
N ASP A 989 4.46 12.92 -16.67
CA ASP A 989 4.97 12.22 -15.48
C ASP A 989 6.23 12.89 -14.91
N GLY A 990 6.24 13.18 -13.61
CA GLY A 990 7.34 13.85 -12.92
C GLY A 990 7.39 15.39 -13.07
N LYS A 991 6.47 16.00 -13.84
CA LYS A 991 6.39 17.46 -14.03
C LYS A 991 5.44 18.13 -13.02
N ASP A 992 5.72 19.40 -12.72
CA ASP A 992 4.86 20.22 -11.86
C ASP A 992 3.62 20.70 -12.64
N LEU A 993 2.45 20.56 -12.04
CA LEU A 993 1.20 21.16 -12.49
C LEU A 993 0.88 22.36 -11.60
N TYR A 994 0.56 23.48 -12.24
CA TYR A 994 0.28 24.76 -11.57
C TYR A 994 -1.22 25.05 -11.62
N ILE A 995 -1.75 25.76 -10.63
CA ILE A 995 -3.19 26.01 -10.48
C ILE A 995 -3.45 27.50 -10.33
N GLU A 996 -4.45 28.01 -11.05
CA GLU A 996 -4.98 29.36 -10.90
C GLU A 996 -6.46 29.35 -10.53
N PHE A 997 -6.88 30.40 -9.80
CA PHE A 997 -8.26 30.61 -9.35
C PHE A 997 -8.79 31.95 -9.86
N SER A 998 -10.07 31.96 -10.24
CA SER A 998 -10.81 33.15 -10.65
C SER A 998 -12.28 33.03 -10.24
N GLY A 999 -12.82 34.00 -9.51
CA GLY A 999 -14.18 33.95 -8.96
C GLY A 999 -14.25 34.47 -7.52
N ASN A 1000 -15.23 34.00 -6.77
CA ASN A 1000 -15.46 34.38 -5.37
C ASN A 1000 -14.65 33.53 -4.38
N LEU A 1001 -14.33 32.27 -4.71
CA LEU A 1001 -13.42 31.44 -3.88
C LEU A 1001 -11.96 31.79 -4.16
N VAL A 1002 -11.20 32.09 -3.11
CA VAL A 1002 -9.77 32.41 -3.17
C VAL A 1002 -8.98 31.46 -2.25
N PRO A 1003 -7.90 30.81 -2.72
CA PRO A 1003 -7.08 29.92 -1.89
C PRO A 1003 -6.27 30.69 -0.84
N VAL A 1004 -6.15 30.12 0.36
CA VAL A 1004 -5.36 30.68 1.46
C VAL A 1004 -3.89 30.36 1.25
N THR A 1005 -3.17 31.26 0.58
CA THR A 1005 -1.74 31.14 0.27
C THR A 1005 -0.94 32.33 0.78
N LYS A 1006 0.37 32.14 0.99
CA LYS A 1006 1.31 33.25 1.21
C LYS A 1006 1.30 34.19 0.00
N SER A 1007 1.49 35.50 0.22
CA SER A 1007 1.44 36.50 -0.85
C SER A 1007 2.38 36.13 -2.01
N GLY A 1008 1.88 36.21 -3.24
CA GLY A 1008 2.60 35.84 -4.47
C GLY A 1008 2.78 34.34 -4.74
N MET A 1009 2.38 33.45 -3.84
CA MET A 1009 2.59 32.00 -4.00
C MET A 1009 1.48 31.33 -4.83
N GLN A 1010 1.81 30.85 -6.02
CA GLN A 1010 0.93 30.01 -6.83
C GLN A 1010 0.86 28.58 -6.28
N LEU A 1011 -0.33 27.97 -6.27
CA LEU A 1011 -0.50 26.56 -5.95
C LEU A 1011 0.09 25.67 -7.06
N ARG A 1012 0.87 24.65 -6.67
CA ARG A 1012 1.38 23.62 -7.58
C ARG A 1012 1.53 22.27 -6.88
N PHE A 1013 1.52 21.19 -7.66
CA PHE A 1013 1.90 19.85 -7.19
C PHE A 1013 2.60 19.08 -8.33
N LYS A 1014 3.46 18.13 -7.98
CA LYS A 1014 4.14 17.26 -8.95
C LYS A 1014 3.30 16.03 -9.26
N PHE A 1015 2.91 15.87 -10.52
CA PHE A 1015 2.20 14.68 -10.98
C PHE A 1015 3.16 13.49 -11.09
N HIS A 1016 2.69 12.31 -10.67
CA HIS A 1016 3.35 11.03 -10.87
C HIS A 1016 2.34 9.95 -11.29
N ALA A 1017 2.66 9.16 -12.30
CA ALA A 1017 1.80 8.07 -12.76
C ALA A 1017 1.60 7.00 -11.67
N PHE A 1018 0.38 6.43 -11.60
CA PHE A 1018 -0.05 5.35 -10.69
C PHE A 1018 0.11 5.60 -9.17
N LYS A 1019 0.44 6.83 -8.76
CA LYS A 1019 0.41 7.32 -7.37
C LYS A 1019 -0.85 8.14 -7.12
N GLN A 1020 -1.24 8.29 -5.85
CA GLN A 1020 -2.34 9.16 -5.44
C GLN A 1020 -1.84 10.61 -5.33
N ASN A 1021 -1.92 11.36 -6.44
CA ASN A 1021 -1.49 12.76 -6.48
C ASN A 1021 -2.55 13.64 -5.80
N ARG A 1022 -2.35 13.92 -4.51
CA ARG A 1022 -3.23 14.77 -3.70
C ARG A 1022 -2.62 16.16 -3.49
N LEU A 1023 -3.47 17.19 -3.56
CA LEU A 1023 -3.17 18.52 -3.04
C LEU A 1023 -4.38 19.01 -2.22
N SER A 1024 -4.17 19.35 -0.95
CA SER A 1024 -5.21 19.83 -0.03
C SER A 1024 -4.87 21.24 0.46
N PHE A 1025 -5.85 22.14 0.47
CA PHE A 1025 -5.69 23.55 0.87
C PHE A 1025 -7.03 24.16 1.26
N HIS A 1026 -7.00 25.26 2.00
CA HIS A 1026 -8.20 26.00 2.37
C HIS A 1026 -8.52 27.09 1.34
N VAL A 1027 -9.80 27.36 1.13
CA VAL A 1027 -10.32 28.48 0.34
C VAL A 1027 -11.25 29.33 1.22
N LYS A 1028 -11.25 30.63 0.99
CA LYS A 1028 -12.22 31.56 1.59
C LYS A 1028 -13.11 32.16 0.51
N VAL A 1029 -14.37 32.40 0.87
CA VAL A 1029 -15.29 33.23 0.10
C VAL A 1029 -14.84 34.70 0.25
N LYS A 1030 -14.64 35.40 -0.86
CA LYS A 1030 -14.15 36.79 -0.87
C LYS A 1030 -15.27 37.78 -0.52
N ASP A 1031 -16.47 37.53 -1.00
CA ASP A 1031 -17.69 38.30 -0.76
C ASP A 1031 -18.81 37.35 -0.30
N PRO A 1032 -19.19 37.36 0.99
CA PRO A 1032 -20.25 36.51 1.51
C PRO A 1032 -21.65 36.77 0.94
N GLN A 1033 -21.87 37.86 0.19
CA GLN A 1033 -23.16 38.17 -0.45
C GLN A 1033 -23.30 37.58 -1.85
N LEU A 1034 -22.24 36.96 -2.38
CA LEU A 1034 -22.21 36.34 -3.71
C LEU A 1034 -22.00 34.83 -3.59
N ASP A 1035 -22.49 34.08 -4.57
CA ASP A 1035 -22.39 32.61 -4.57
C ASP A 1035 -20.93 32.12 -4.37
N PRO A 1036 -20.71 31.00 -3.64
CA PRO A 1036 -19.38 30.47 -3.37
C PRO A 1036 -18.83 29.69 -4.60
N VAL A 1037 -18.58 30.42 -5.69
CA VAL A 1037 -18.15 29.88 -6.98
C VAL A 1037 -16.75 30.31 -7.38
N ALA A 1038 -16.00 29.43 -8.05
CA ALA A 1038 -14.77 29.80 -8.74
C ALA A 1038 -14.44 28.89 -9.92
N ARG A 1039 -13.87 29.48 -10.97
CA ARG A 1039 -13.19 28.77 -12.04
C ARG A 1039 -11.74 28.51 -11.65
N MET A 1040 -11.39 27.24 -11.54
CA MET A 1040 -10.04 26.74 -11.31
C MET A 1040 -9.43 26.26 -12.63
N MET A 1041 -8.19 26.64 -12.90
CA MET A 1041 -7.48 26.40 -14.16
C MET A 1041 -6.17 25.68 -13.89
N PHE A 1042 -5.93 24.56 -14.58
CA PHE A 1042 -4.67 23.82 -14.50
C PHE A 1042 -3.75 24.26 -15.63
N MET A 1043 -2.51 24.63 -15.30
CA MET A 1043 -1.50 25.12 -16.24
C MET A 1043 -0.31 24.16 -16.29
N ARG A 1044 0.32 24.03 -17.46
CA ARG A 1044 1.58 23.26 -17.65
C ARG A 1044 2.79 23.95 -16.99
N GLU A 1045 2.63 25.19 -16.55
CA GLU A 1045 3.70 26.18 -16.37
C GLU A 1045 3.34 27.21 -15.28
N PRO A 1046 4.32 27.91 -14.67
CA PRO A 1046 4.06 28.97 -13.71
C PRO A 1046 3.35 30.18 -14.34
N LYS A 1047 2.69 30.97 -13.49
CA LYS A 1047 2.01 32.21 -13.84
C LYS A 1047 2.96 33.23 -14.48
N VAL A 1048 2.53 33.80 -15.61
CA VAL A 1048 3.28 34.82 -16.35
C VAL A 1048 2.99 36.23 -15.85
N VAL A 1049 3.93 37.15 -16.04
CA VAL A 1049 3.79 38.59 -15.72
C VAL A 1049 2.86 39.26 -16.74
N LYS A 1050 2.15 40.33 -16.32
CA LYS A 1050 1.29 41.13 -17.22
C LYS A 1050 2.09 41.69 -18.40
N GLY A 1051 1.85 41.17 -19.60
CA GLY A 1051 2.42 41.66 -20.86
C GLY A 1051 2.68 40.56 -21.89
N GLU A 1052 2.92 39.34 -21.43
CA GLU A 1052 3.13 38.16 -22.27
C GLU A 1052 1.80 37.48 -22.70
N PRO A 1053 1.80 36.66 -23.77
CA PRO A 1053 0.61 35.97 -24.25
C PRO A 1053 0.02 35.02 -23.19
N ALA A 1054 -1.31 34.98 -23.10
CA ALA A 1054 -2.01 34.13 -22.16
C ALA A 1054 -1.82 32.64 -22.51
N GLN A 1055 -1.24 31.88 -21.57
CA GLN A 1055 -1.10 30.42 -21.69
C GLN A 1055 -2.46 29.72 -21.83
N GLN A 1056 -2.51 28.65 -22.63
CA GLN A 1056 -3.68 27.78 -22.71
C GLN A 1056 -3.73 26.82 -21.50
N PRO A 1057 -4.84 26.77 -20.73
CA PRO A 1057 -4.98 25.82 -19.63
C PRO A 1057 -5.15 24.38 -20.14
N LEU A 1058 -4.56 23.42 -19.43
CA LEU A 1058 -4.78 21.97 -19.58
C LEU A 1058 -6.25 21.58 -19.39
N CYS A 1059 -6.86 22.19 -18.38
CA CYS A 1059 -8.20 21.90 -17.93
C CYS A 1059 -8.77 23.12 -17.20
N VAL A 1060 -10.05 23.37 -17.38
CA VAL A 1060 -10.80 24.46 -16.73
C VAL A 1060 -12.01 23.83 -16.06
N LEU A 1061 -12.08 23.92 -14.74
CA LEU A 1061 -13.16 23.35 -13.94
C LEU A 1061 -13.86 24.47 -13.17
N ASN A 1062 -15.18 24.58 -13.32
CA ASN A 1062 -15.98 25.51 -12.53
C ASN A 1062 -16.40 24.77 -11.23
N ILE A 1063 -16.13 25.38 -10.09
CA ILE A 1063 -16.38 24.86 -8.74
C ILE A 1063 -17.51 25.66 -8.13
N VAL A 1064 -18.44 24.98 -7.46
CA VAL A 1064 -19.47 25.54 -6.58
C VAL A 1064 -19.34 24.81 -5.24
N LEU A 1065 -19.24 25.52 -4.11
CA LEU A 1065 -19.29 24.84 -2.81
C LEU A 1065 -20.73 24.38 -2.50
N PRO A 1066 -20.93 23.17 -1.93
CA PRO A 1066 -22.22 22.78 -1.38
C PRO A 1066 -22.67 23.66 -0.21
N ASP A 1067 -23.97 23.83 -0.05
CA ASP A 1067 -24.58 24.56 1.07
C ASP A 1067 -24.64 23.73 2.37
N THR A 1068 -24.49 22.42 2.27
CA THR A 1068 -24.40 21.52 3.42
C THR A 1068 -23.04 21.66 4.14
N MET A 1069 -23.09 22.16 5.37
CA MET A 1069 -21.96 22.06 6.31
C MET A 1069 -21.85 20.66 6.91
N CYS A 1070 -20.62 20.23 7.23
CA CYS A 1070 -20.42 19.03 8.05
C CYS A 1070 -20.79 19.33 9.51
N GLN A 1071 -21.89 18.74 9.99
CA GLN A 1071 -22.25 18.80 11.41
C GLN A 1071 -21.19 18.10 12.27
N LYS A 1072 -20.68 18.78 13.31
CA LYS A 1072 -19.82 18.14 14.32
C LYS A 1072 -20.69 17.34 15.28
N ASP A 1073 -20.70 16.01 15.09
CA ASP A 1073 -21.43 15.05 15.92
C ASP A 1073 -20.78 14.92 17.31
N TYR A 1074 -21.03 15.90 18.19
CA TYR A 1074 -20.50 16.00 19.56
C TYR A 1074 -21.12 14.94 20.50
N LYS A 1075 -20.78 13.68 20.26
CA LYS A 1075 -21.20 12.52 21.07
C LYS A 1075 -20.44 12.42 22.39
N GLY A 1076 -20.64 13.37 23.29
CA GLY A 1076 -20.08 13.34 24.66
C GLY A 1076 -20.75 14.30 25.63
N ILE A 1077 -20.91 13.86 26.88
CA ILE A 1077 -21.38 14.62 28.05
C ILE A 1077 -22.84 15.09 27.99
N LYS A 1078 -23.67 14.56 28.91
CA LYS A 1078 -24.94 15.17 29.32
C LYS A 1078 -24.73 15.85 30.67
N ASP A 1079 -24.87 17.17 30.76
CA ASP A 1079 -25.35 17.85 31.98
C ASP A 1079 -25.70 19.32 31.71
N SER A 1080 -26.96 19.57 31.34
CA SER A 1080 -27.43 20.88 30.85
C SER A 1080 -27.54 21.98 31.91
N ASN A 1081 -27.50 21.61 33.20
CA ASN A 1081 -27.89 22.53 34.27
C ASN A 1081 -26.71 23.30 34.88
N LEU A 1082 -25.50 22.73 34.87
CA LEU A 1082 -24.31 23.36 35.47
C LEU A 1082 -23.73 24.49 34.60
N ILE A 1083 -23.87 24.40 33.28
CA ILE A 1083 -23.37 25.39 32.32
C ILE A 1083 -24.14 26.72 32.46
N ASN A 1084 -25.47 26.67 32.57
CA ASN A 1084 -26.30 27.87 32.69
C ASN A 1084 -26.00 28.68 33.98
N GLN A 1085 -25.69 28.00 35.10
CA GLN A 1085 -25.25 28.70 36.31
C GLN A 1085 -23.89 29.41 36.11
N LYS A 1086 -22.88 28.73 35.55
CA LYS A 1086 -21.58 29.37 35.27
C LYS A 1086 -21.67 30.50 34.25
N MET A 1087 -22.50 30.36 33.21
CA MET A 1087 -22.65 31.38 32.17
C MET A 1087 -23.38 32.63 32.68
N ASN A 1088 -24.34 32.47 33.59
CA ASN A 1088 -25.00 33.61 34.26
C ASN A 1088 -24.04 34.31 35.24
N LEU A 1089 -23.26 33.56 36.03
CA LEU A 1089 -22.22 34.13 36.91
C LEU A 1089 -21.15 34.93 36.14
N MET A 1090 -20.73 34.45 34.95
CA MET A 1090 -19.85 35.23 34.08
C MET A 1090 -20.53 36.50 33.56
N LYS A 1091 -21.80 36.44 33.13
CA LYS A 1091 -22.52 37.63 32.64
C LYS A 1091 -22.72 38.71 33.70
N SER A 1092 -22.89 38.35 34.97
CA SER A 1092 -22.92 39.33 36.07
C SER A 1092 -21.57 39.99 36.38
N SER A 1093 -20.45 39.40 35.96
CA SER A 1093 -19.10 39.89 36.28
C SER A 1093 -18.51 40.87 35.25
N TRP A 1094 -19.18 41.08 34.11
CA TRP A 1094 -18.68 41.92 32.99
C TRP A 1094 -19.47 43.21 32.79
N VAL A 1095 -20.30 43.61 33.76
CA VAL A 1095 -21.09 44.86 33.72
C VAL A 1095 -20.94 45.63 35.03
N TYR A 1096 -19.70 45.86 35.47
CA TYR A 1096 -19.31 46.94 36.40
C TYR A 1096 -17.78 47.06 36.43
N ASP A 1097 -17.22 47.87 35.53
CA ASP A 1097 -16.10 48.78 35.82
C ASP A 1097 -15.75 49.69 34.63
N TYR A 1098 -14.98 50.74 34.89
CA TYR A 1098 -14.45 51.75 33.95
C TYR A 1098 -15.47 52.67 33.25
N SER A 1099 -16.00 53.60 34.05
CA SER A 1099 -16.34 54.95 33.59
C SER A 1099 -15.72 56.01 34.53
N GLU A 1100 -14.52 56.51 34.19
CA GLU A 1100 -13.93 57.72 34.80
C GLU A 1100 -13.31 58.63 33.69
N GLU A 1101 -13.07 59.90 34.01
CA GLU A 1101 -12.89 60.99 33.03
C GLU A 1101 -11.47 61.62 32.96
N LYS A 1102 -11.29 62.43 31.89
CA LYS A 1102 -10.60 63.75 31.78
C LYS A 1102 -9.22 63.88 31.09
N GLY A 1103 -9.16 64.95 30.28
CA GLY A 1103 -7.94 65.66 29.84
C GLY A 1103 -7.51 65.40 28.38
N ASP A 1104 -7.24 66.41 27.53
CA ASP A 1104 -7.58 67.85 27.60
C ASP A 1104 -7.55 68.50 26.18
N VAL A 1105 -7.82 69.81 26.08
CA VAL A 1105 -8.29 70.54 24.87
C VAL A 1105 -7.24 71.49 24.25
N PRO A 1106 -7.27 71.72 22.93
CA PRO A 1106 -6.86 73.01 22.32
C PRO A 1106 -8.04 73.80 21.71
N LYS A 1107 -8.02 75.14 21.81
CA LYS A 1107 -9.14 76.05 21.47
C LYS A 1107 -8.83 77.01 20.30
N ARG A 1108 -9.81 77.17 19.39
CA ARG A 1108 -10.14 78.40 18.61
C ARG A 1108 -9.07 78.89 17.60
N THR A 1109 -9.33 79.66 16.52
CA THR A 1109 -10.54 80.25 15.87
C THR A 1109 -10.16 80.52 14.38
N SER A 1110 -10.93 80.11 13.37
CA SER A 1110 -11.99 80.86 12.64
C SER A 1110 -11.51 82.02 11.72
N PRO A 1111 -12.31 82.54 10.75
CA PRO A 1111 -13.25 81.86 9.84
C PRO A 1111 -13.23 82.39 8.38
N THR A 1112 -13.97 81.76 7.46
CA THR A 1112 -14.75 82.46 6.39
C THR A 1112 -15.86 81.57 5.81
N LYS A 1113 -16.89 82.18 5.21
CA LYS A 1113 -17.92 81.53 4.36
C LYS A 1113 -17.74 82.07 2.91
N SER A 1114 -18.39 81.62 1.83
CA SER A 1114 -19.67 80.89 1.66
C SER A 1114 -19.90 80.38 0.22
N LYS A 1115 -20.89 79.48 0.01
CA LYS A 1115 -21.70 79.28 -1.24
C LYS A 1115 -20.98 78.66 -2.46
N PHE A 1116 -21.66 78.03 -3.46
CA PHE A 1116 -23.09 77.67 -3.67
C PHE A 1116 -23.25 76.47 -4.66
N ILE A 1117 -24.28 75.63 -4.44
CA ILE A 1117 -25.24 74.99 -5.40
C ILE A 1117 -24.78 74.28 -6.72
N VAL A 1118 -25.04 72.95 -6.77
CA VAL A 1118 -25.77 72.11 -7.79
C VAL A 1118 -25.46 72.23 -9.30
N ASP A 1119 -25.20 71.10 -10.01
CA ASP A 1119 -26.13 70.59 -11.07
C ASP A 1119 -25.94 69.14 -11.62
N SER A 1120 -27.10 68.59 -12.02
CA SER A 1120 -27.56 67.58 -13.03
C SER A 1120 -26.70 66.47 -13.71
N ALA A 1121 -27.45 65.47 -14.21
CA ALA A 1121 -27.03 64.21 -14.85
C ALA A 1121 -27.17 64.18 -16.40
N GLY A 1122 -26.73 63.10 -17.07
CA GLY A 1122 -27.28 62.73 -18.41
C GLY A 1122 -26.46 61.80 -19.34
N ALA A 1123 -27.00 60.58 -19.58
CA ALA A 1123 -27.00 59.78 -20.85
C ALA A 1123 -25.65 59.45 -21.57
N GLU A 1124 -25.52 58.68 -22.66
CA GLU A 1124 -26.38 57.88 -23.58
C GLU A 1124 -25.76 56.45 -23.75
N LYS A 1125 -26.46 55.31 -23.91
CA LYS A 1125 -27.35 54.78 -24.99
C LYS A 1125 -26.64 54.23 -26.25
N THR A 1126 -27.20 53.16 -26.83
CA THR A 1126 -26.60 52.30 -27.89
C THR A 1126 -27.55 52.01 -29.06
N GLY A 1127 -27.00 51.80 -30.26
CA GLY A 1127 -27.60 50.94 -31.30
C GLY A 1127 -28.05 51.62 -32.60
N VAL A 1128 -27.72 51.01 -33.75
CA VAL A 1128 -28.21 51.35 -35.10
C VAL A 1128 -28.30 50.07 -35.96
N LEU A 1129 -29.36 49.97 -36.78
CA LEU A 1129 -29.61 49.14 -37.99
C LEU A 1129 -31.08 48.65 -37.95
N ASP A 1130 -31.93 48.79 -38.99
CA ASP A 1130 -31.85 49.64 -40.19
C ASP A 1130 -33.24 49.79 -40.87
N CYS A 1131 -33.32 50.55 -41.97
CA CYS A 1131 -34.32 50.56 -43.05
C CYS A 1131 -35.62 51.42 -42.95
N PHE A 1132 -36.19 51.66 -44.15
CA PHE A 1132 -37.11 52.75 -44.57
C PHE A 1132 -38.36 52.16 -45.33
N PRO A 1133 -39.36 52.94 -45.84
CA PRO A 1133 -39.80 54.33 -45.56
C PRO A 1133 -41.35 54.55 -45.39
N LYS A 1134 -41.74 55.75 -44.92
CA LYS A 1134 -42.99 56.53 -45.22
C LYS A 1134 -44.41 55.91 -45.04
N LYS A 1135 -45.04 56.26 -43.90
CA LYS A 1135 -46.32 57.05 -43.70
C LYS A 1135 -47.52 56.94 -44.69
N PRO A 1136 -48.80 57.18 -44.23
CA PRO A 1136 -49.34 57.29 -42.86
C PRO A 1136 -50.69 56.48 -42.65
N PRO A 1137 -51.77 56.90 -41.93
CA PRO A 1137 -52.39 56.13 -40.83
C PRO A 1137 -53.89 55.76 -41.10
N PRO A 1138 -54.78 55.35 -40.14
CA PRO A 1138 -54.64 55.16 -38.68
C PRO A 1138 -55.25 53.85 -38.09
N SER A 1139 -55.31 53.82 -36.74
CA SER A 1139 -56.10 53.02 -35.76
C SER A 1139 -57.46 52.41 -36.18
N PRO A 1140 -58.08 51.48 -35.39
CA PRO A 1140 -57.74 50.99 -34.02
C PRO A 1140 -57.79 49.44 -33.84
N GLY A 1141 -57.57 48.91 -32.63
CA GLY A 1141 -58.14 47.60 -32.24
C GLY A 1141 -57.46 46.77 -31.12
N ARG A 1142 -57.83 47.04 -29.86
CA ARG A 1142 -57.42 46.36 -28.61
C ARG A 1142 -55.97 46.57 -28.15
#